data_AF-A0AAD8BVL5-F1
#
_entry.id   AF-A0AAD8BVL5-F1
#
_cell.length_a   1.000
_cell.length_b   1.000
_cell.length_c   1.000
_cell.angle_alpha   90.00
_cell.angle_beta   90.00
_cell.angle_gamma   90.00
#
_symmetry.space_group_name_H-M   'P 1'
#
loop_
_entity.id
_entity.type
_entity.pdbx_description
1 polymer ?
#
loop_
_entity_poly.entity_id
_entity_poly.type
_entity_poly.pdbx_seq_one_letter_code
_entity_poly.pdbx_strand_id
1 'polypeptide(L)'
;MTLLQHFVLFVSSIFISTSELVIDVQPNVISAEITAQLVINCSITNNQVQHLDVIRSLTLSSYNETLKEFLDLITLEAKTLNLSQLVQLHHAQISFGNLYISLTLHNPTQFDAKVYRCKAEGDKTNAANSSIVAKKEVEYRTNTTALIEEIRRLKILEQNDQCTLEKKDLTASHQKTRLQFVESSKVIKELMEPLTLTCSIQNLDHNSTVQFMYILHEPNGVIATIDKAQPVVTTKQISNFNMANGKLSDTKLQASYIELSWSYIKSSESGKYFCGAHVMEPDGRYERLNEVLAITVSNPTFNDLVNVIPKLLRQADIQKKNVLDNKNNIYHIKEDINTKQQNIKSIKDGLDTNSQNIKSIKDGLDSNSQNINIIKDDLETSRRNIKIYTNDLNVNKQSIASHNEELNTLRQIVDRLKDDLRTNKQSLQSIIDEVNTNKDNINQLKENLESNKQKIQNMTDDVSTNRHNILNINKGLNTSQQSLSTLEAVPVKQLTNLSTALTQIKEKIEKGPPKPCREINSFQERVIVTFKSGLEVMCDTKTDGGGWIIFQRRINGKVDFYRGWKEYRDGFGDYNIGEFYLGNENIFNLTSTGQYDLRIDLEYNDTRYFAQYENFKVLSETEKYKLQIGKYSGNAGDSLSFHNNMFFSTFDVDNDINSDSNCAEYYSAAWWYRDCYYSNLNGRWGRTSYKRMNWADLTGWTNIVTFTEMKIREREKNYFHYEEQSLSTKK
;
A
#
# COMPACT_ATOMS: atom_id res chain seq x y z
N MET A 1 22.54 87.42 5.62
CA MET A 1 23.94 87.32 6.09
C MET A 1 24.07 85.95 6.75
N THR A 2 24.95 85.01 6.36
CA THR A 2 26.43 85.08 6.21
C THR A 2 27.08 85.52 7.52
N LEU A 3 27.86 84.72 8.24
CA LEU A 3 28.99 83.90 7.76
C LEU A 3 29.33 82.70 8.71
N LEU A 4 30.11 81.73 8.22
CA LEU A 4 31.03 80.78 8.91
C LEU A 4 30.67 80.26 10.33
N GLN A 5 30.31 78.98 10.50
CA GLN A 5 31.20 77.79 10.62
C GLN A 5 32.07 77.71 11.90
N HIS A 6 31.85 76.70 12.74
CA HIS A 6 32.60 75.43 12.60
C HIS A 6 31.88 74.24 13.28
N PHE A 7 32.22 73.02 12.85
CA PHE A 7 31.59 71.78 13.25
C PHE A 7 32.50 71.02 14.24
N VAL A 8 31.98 70.63 15.41
CA VAL A 8 32.63 69.60 16.26
C VAL A 8 31.56 68.65 16.76
N LEU A 9 31.69 67.37 16.41
CA LEU A 9 30.90 66.31 16.99
C LEU A 9 31.39 66.04 18.41
N PHE A 10 30.58 66.36 19.41
CA PHE A 10 30.68 65.74 20.72
C PHE A 10 29.40 64.98 21.03
N VAL A 11 29.51 63.65 21.05
CA VAL A 11 28.50 62.77 21.63
C VAL A 11 28.43 63.11 23.11
N SER A 12 27.26 63.55 23.59
CA SER A 12 27.01 63.70 25.01
C SER A 12 26.86 62.31 25.65
N SER A 13 28.00 61.69 26.00
CA SER A 13 28.06 60.41 26.69
C SER A 13 27.39 60.51 28.05
N ILE A 14 26.10 60.16 28.12
CA ILE A 14 25.39 59.99 29.38
C ILE A 14 25.97 58.74 30.04
N PHE A 15 26.81 58.94 31.06
CA PHE A 15 27.42 57.86 31.83
C PHE A 15 26.40 57.25 32.81
N ILE A 16 25.44 56.52 32.25
CA ILE A 16 24.48 55.69 33.00
C ILE A 16 25.29 54.75 33.89
N SER A 17 25.03 54.78 35.20
CA SER A 17 25.63 53.88 36.16
C SER A 17 24.60 52.89 36.68
N THR A 18 24.93 51.61 36.60
CA THR A 18 24.11 50.51 37.10
C THR A 18 24.75 49.89 38.34
N SER A 19 23.92 49.29 39.19
CA SER A 19 24.35 48.30 40.19
C SER A 19 23.35 47.16 40.19
N GLU A 20 23.85 45.93 40.24
CA GLU A 20 23.06 44.70 40.28
C GLU A 20 23.47 43.84 41.46
N LEU A 21 22.49 43.34 42.20
CA LEU A 21 22.70 42.43 43.31
C LEU A 21 21.80 41.20 43.16
N VAL A 22 22.44 40.03 43.16
CA VAL A 22 21.77 38.73 43.01
C VAL A 22 21.42 38.16 44.40
N ILE A 23 20.21 37.63 44.50
CA ILE A 23 19.62 37.00 45.68
C ILE A 23 19.28 35.56 45.29
N ASP A 24 19.97 34.59 45.88
CA ASP A 24 19.66 33.17 45.74
C ASP A 24 18.79 32.74 46.92
N VAL A 25 17.61 32.15 46.65
CA VAL A 25 16.66 31.67 47.66
C VAL A 25 16.72 30.15 47.63
N GLN A 26 17.33 29.55 48.65
CA GLN A 26 17.67 28.13 48.68
C GLN A 26 16.42 27.24 48.90
N PRO A 27 16.12 26.25 48.02
CA PRO A 27 14.87 25.48 48.07
C PRO A 27 14.67 24.64 49.35
N ASN A 28 15.75 24.21 49.98
CA ASN A 28 15.72 23.43 51.23
C ASN A 28 15.33 24.25 52.47
N VAL A 29 15.20 25.58 52.34
CA VAL A 29 14.74 26.47 53.43
C VAL A 29 13.22 26.69 53.38
N ILE A 30 12.56 26.37 52.27
CA ILE A 30 11.10 26.52 52.11
C ILE A 30 10.41 25.15 52.26
N SER A 31 9.72 24.94 53.38
CA SER A 31 8.61 23.96 53.48
C SER A 31 7.27 24.69 53.44
N ALA A 32 6.34 24.15 52.64
CA ALA A 32 4.98 24.66 52.49
C ALA A 32 4.12 24.52 53.76
N GLU A 33 4.56 23.74 54.76
CA GLU A 33 3.80 23.51 56.01
C GLU A 33 4.16 24.51 57.11
N ILE A 34 5.37 25.06 57.09
CA ILE A 34 5.90 25.94 58.15
C ILE A 34 6.28 27.35 57.70
N THR A 35 6.49 27.60 56.40
CA THR A 35 6.93 28.91 55.88
C THR A 35 5.71 29.77 55.52
N ALA A 36 5.37 30.76 56.35
CA ALA A 36 4.16 31.57 56.14
C ALA A 36 4.39 32.75 55.18
N GLN A 37 5.57 33.36 55.22
CA GLN A 37 5.94 34.49 54.36
C GLN A 37 7.41 34.42 53.96
N LEU A 38 7.69 34.74 52.69
CA LEU A 38 9.02 35.04 52.16
C LEU A 38 9.04 36.52 51.74
N VAL A 39 9.89 37.32 52.39
CA VAL A 39 10.04 38.74 52.09
C VAL A 39 11.35 38.99 51.36
N ILE A 40 11.30 39.64 50.21
CA ILE A 40 12.45 39.99 49.37
C ILE A 40 12.56 41.52 49.31
N ASN A 41 13.54 42.08 50.02
CA ASN A 41 13.77 43.51 50.08
C ASN A 41 14.87 43.96 49.10
N CYS A 42 14.54 44.88 48.21
CA CYS A 42 15.42 45.56 47.27
C CYS A 42 15.44 47.06 47.61
N SER A 43 16.57 47.56 48.16
CA SER A 43 16.63 48.92 48.71
C SER A 43 17.97 49.61 48.47
N ILE A 44 17.93 50.94 48.33
CA ILE A 44 19.10 51.82 48.26
C ILE A 44 19.21 52.58 49.59
N THR A 45 20.25 52.33 50.36
CA THR A 45 20.48 53.00 51.64
C THR A 45 21.25 54.31 51.45
N ASN A 46 20.64 55.44 51.85
CA ASN A 46 21.15 56.78 51.56
C ASN A 46 22.56 57.09 52.14
N ASN A 47 23.00 56.34 53.16
CA ASN A 47 24.23 56.62 53.93
C ASN A 47 25.55 56.25 53.20
N GLN A 48 25.52 55.84 51.94
CA GLN A 48 26.71 55.69 51.07
C GLN A 48 26.59 56.46 49.75
N VAL A 49 25.58 57.32 49.59
CA VAL A 49 25.25 57.98 48.32
C VAL A 49 25.40 59.50 48.44
N GLN A 50 26.65 59.98 48.49
CA GLN A 50 26.96 61.43 48.39
C GLN A 50 27.21 61.90 46.94
N HIS A 51 27.22 60.99 45.97
CA HIS A 51 27.56 61.26 44.55
C HIS A 51 26.63 60.51 43.57
N LEU A 52 25.31 60.65 43.75
CA LEU A 52 24.31 60.47 42.70
C LEU A 52 23.39 61.70 42.74
N ASP A 53 23.31 62.45 41.65
CA ASP A 53 22.48 63.66 41.60
C ASP A 53 21.02 63.32 41.25
N VAL A 54 20.79 62.26 40.47
CA VAL A 54 19.46 61.72 40.14
C VAL A 54 19.52 60.19 40.00
N ILE A 55 18.73 59.49 40.82
CA ILE A 55 18.35 58.08 40.57
C ILE A 55 17.20 58.09 39.55
N ARG A 56 17.27 57.20 38.56
CA ARG A 56 16.23 57.06 37.52
C ARG A 56 15.23 55.99 37.88
N SER A 57 15.71 54.78 38.20
CA SER A 57 14.87 53.61 38.43
C SER A 57 15.46 52.63 39.44
N LEU A 58 14.57 51.86 40.06
CA LEU A 58 14.87 50.68 40.86
C LEU A 58 14.01 49.53 40.33
N THR A 59 14.63 48.40 39.98
CA THR A 59 13.98 47.26 39.33
C THR A 59 14.26 45.97 40.10
N LEU A 60 13.21 45.18 40.32
CA LEU A 60 13.28 43.84 40.89
C LEU A 60 12.92 42.82 39.80
N SER A 61 13.85 41.91 39.50
CA SER A 61 13.71 40.84 38.51
C SER A 61 13.75 39.47 39.17
N SER A 62 13.27 38.44 38.46
CA SER A 62 13.54 37.03 38.78
C SER A 62 14.08 36.28 37.57
N TYR A 63 14.97 35.33 37.82
CA TYR A 63 15.53 34.48 36.79
C TYR A 63 14.50 33.47 36.29
N ASN A 64 14.33 33.39 34.97
CA ASN A 64 13.50 32.40 34.31
C ASN A 64 14.40 31.32 33.71
N GLU A 65 14.39 30.11 34.29
CA GLU A 65 15.26 29.01 33.85
C GLU A 65 14.97 28.53 32.41
N THR A 66 13.72 28.66 31.95
CA THR A 66 13.30 28.27 30.61
C THR A 66 13.84 29.21 29.54
N LEU A 67 13.86 30.51 29.82
CA LEU A 67 14.40 31.55 28.92
C LEU A 67 15.90 31.81 29.13
N LYS A 68 16.45 31.42 30.30
CA LYS A 68 17.80 31.71 30.78
C LYS A 68 18.12 33.20 30.94
N GLU A 69 17.09 34.00 31.17
CA GLU A 69 17.17 35.46 31.33
C GLU A 69 16.44 35.92 32.61
N PHE A 70 16.80 37.09 33.10
CA PHE A 70 16.08 37.75 34.20
C PHE A 70 14.88 38.52 33.65
N LEU A 71 13.67 38.08 34.02
CA LEU A 71 12.44 38.82 33.76
C LEU A 71 12.23 39.87 34.86
N ASP A 72 12.18 41.14 34.47
CA ASP A 72 11.85 42.23 35.38
C ASP A 72 10.38 42.10 35.81
N LEU A 73 10.16 42.04 37.12
CA LEU A 73 8.82 41.86 37.72
C LEU A 73 8.16 43.21 37.98
N ILE A 74 8.95 44.13 38.56
CA ILE A 74 8.52 45.42 39.09
C ILE A 74 9.63 46.43 38.82
N THR A 75 9.29 47.57 38.23
CA THR A 75 10.18 48.74 38.11
C THR A 75 9.50 49.95 38.75
N LEU A 76 10.22 50.67 39.61
CA LEU A 76 9.84 51.97 40.16
C LEU A 76 10.67 53.07 39.50
N GLU A 77 10.02 54.03 38.85
CA GLU A 77 10.66 55.26 38.39
C GLU A 77 10.79 56.25 39.55
N ALA A 78 12.00 56.63 39.94
CA ALA A 78 12.22 57.49 41.11
C ALA A 78 11.79 58.96 40.90
N LYS A 79 11.70 59.42 39.64
CA LYS A 79 11.27 60.80 39.30
C LYS A 79 9.75 60.99 39.29
N THR A 80 9.00 59.96 38.92
CA THR A 80 7.53 59.99 38.81
C THR A 80 6.83 59.27 39.96
N LEU A 81 7.57 58.41 40.68
CA LEU A 81 7.05 57.42 41.62
C LEU A 81 6.06 56.42 40.99
N ASN A 82 6.07 56.30 39.65
CA ASN A 82 5.29 55.31 38.93
C ASN A 82 5.86 53.90 39.18
N LEU A 83 5.00 53.01 39.66
CA LEU A 83 5.30 51.58 39.79
C LEU A 83 4.76 50.83 38.56
N SER A 84 5.65 50.37 37.69
CA SER A 84 5.33 49.49 36.58
C SER A 84 5.50 48.03 37.00
N GLN A 85 4.40 47.34 37.29
CA GLN A 85 4.39 45.87 37.41
C GLN A 85 4.35 45.26 36.00
N LEU A 86 5.43 44.58 35.62
CA LEU A 86 5.63 43.99 34.30
C LEU A 86 5.21 42.52 34.26
N VAL A 87 5.17 41.84 35.41
CA VAL A 87 4.67 40.47 35.58
C VAL A 87 3.65 40.44 36.71
N GLN A 88 2.45 39.91 36.42
CA GLN A 88 1.40 39.74 37.44
C GLN A 88 1.77 38.59 38.39
N LEU A 89 1.78 38.89 39.70
CA LEU A 89 2.14 37.94 40.76
C LEU A 89 0.92 37.70 41.66
N HIS A 90 0.41 36.47 41.68
CA HIS A 90 -0.68 36.08 42.57
C HIS A 90 -0.19 35.90 44.01
N HIS A 91 -1.03 36.28 44.99
CA HIS A 91 -0.74 36.21 46.43
C HIS A 91 0.56 36.91 46.88
N ALA A 92 1.03 37.88 46.08
CA ALA A 92 2.14 38.75 46.40
C ALA A 92 1.65 40.12 46.89
N GLN A 93 2.25 40.63 47.96
CA GLN A 93 2.09 42.03 48.39
C GLN A 93 3.35 42.82 48.02
N ILE A 94 3.15 43.94 47.31
CA ILE A 94 4.22 44.86 46.93
C ILE A 94 4.14 46.10 47.84
N SER A 95 5.27 46.53 48.39
CA SER A 95 5.40 47.82 49.10
C SER A 95 6.56 48.61 48.51
N PHE A 96 6.35 49.89 48.22
CA PHE A 96 7.36 50.74 47.59
C PHE A 96 7.38 52.16 48.18
N GLY A 97 8.48 52.87 47.92
CA GLY A 97 8.70 54.26 48.29
C GLY A 97 9.98 54.76 47.63
N ASN A 98 10.33 56.04 47.81
CA ASN A 98 11.31 56.76 46.98
C ASN A 98 12.67 56.07 46.73
N LEU A 99 13.09 55.11 47.57
CA LEU A 99 14.36 54.36 47.46
C LEU A 99 14.24 52.85 47.76
N TYR A 100 13.02 52.26 47.75
CA TYR A 100 12.84 50.82 48.03
C TYR A 100 11.67 50.17 47.28
N ILE A 101 11.84 48.85 47.03
CA ILE A 101 10.80 47.90 46.63
C ILE A 101 10.90 46.68 47.56
N SER A 102 9.79 46.28 48.16
CA SER A 102 9.65 45.04 48.92
C SER A 102 8.60 44.16 48.24
N LEU A 103 8.95 42.90 48.00
CA LEU A 103 8.07 41.86 47.48
C LEU A 103 7.86 40.80 48.58
N THR A 104 6.64 40.68 49.08
CA THR A 104 6.25 39.65 50.06
C THR A 104 5.42 38.59 49.35
N LEU A 105 5.88 37.33 49.37
CA LEU A 105 5.12 36.17 48.92
C LEU A 105 4.49 35.47 50.12
N HIS A 106 3.18 35.25 50.09
CA HIS A 106 2.44 34.53 51.14
C HIS A 106 2.32 33.05 50.79
N ASN A 107 2.57 32.17 51.77
CA ASN A 107 2.61 30.70 51.62
C ASN A 107 3.54 30.23 50.48
N PRO A 108 4.83 30.63 50.47
CA PRO A 108 5.78 30.30 49.41
C PRO A 108 6.02 28.79 49.27
N THR A 109 6.27 28.35 48.05
CA THR A 109 6.58 26.96 47.68
C THR A 109 8.05 26.81 47.29
N GLN A 110 8.51 25.56 47.09
CA GLN A 110 9.86 25.31 46.54
C GLN A 110 10.04 25.82 45.10
N PHE A 111 8.96 26.15 44.38
CA PHE A 111 9.06 26.80 43.06
C PHE A 111 9.29 28.31 43.15
N ASP A 112 9.09 28.93 44.33
CA ASP A 112 9.36 30.36 44.58
C ASP A 112 10.80 30.61 45.04
N ALA A 113 11.55 29.53 45.31
CA ALA A 113 12.98 29.46 45.57
C ALA A 113 13.79 29.75 44.30
N LYS A 114 13.69 30.99 43.80
CA LYS A 114 14.32 31.46 42.56
C LYS A 114 15.50 32.38 42.85
N VAL A 115 16.32 32.60 41.83
CA VAL A 115 17.32 33.65 41.81
C VAL A 115 16.66 34.98 41.45
N TYR A 116 16.69 35.97 42.35
CA TYR A 116 16.16 37.33 42.13
C TYR A 116 17.30 38.33 41.91
N ARG A 117 17.03 39.40 41.17
CA ARG A 117 17.97 40.49 40.87
C ARG A 117 17.38 41.83 41.31
N CYS A 118 18.10 42.55 42.17
CA CYS A 118 17.82 43.95 42.48
C CYS A 118 18.76 44.83 41.65
N LYS A 119 18.22 45.68 40.77
CA LYS A 119 18.97 46.56 39.87
C LYS A 119 18.61 48.03 40.11
N ALA A 120 19.61 48.90 40.22
CA ALA A 120 19.41 50.35 40.34
C ALA A 120 20.13 51.07 39.19
N GLU A 121 19.50 52.12 38.63
CA GLU A 121 20.06 52.94 37.56
C GLU A 121 19.99 54.44 37.89
N GLY A 122 21.04 55.19 37.55
CA GLY A 122 21.12 56.64 37.79
C GLY A 122 22.16 57.35 36.93
N ASP A 123 22.10 58.68 36.94
CA ASP A 123 23.02 59.55 36.21
C ASP A 123 24.24 59.94 37.06
N LYS A 124 25.42 60.00 36.43
CA LYS A 124 26.62 60.64 36.99
C LYS A 124 26.95 61.93 36.23
N THR A 125 27.10 63.02 36.98
CA THR A 125 27.58 64.33 36.47
C THR A 125 29.10 64.44 36.48
N ASN A 126 29.78 63.69 37.36
CA ASN A 126 31.23 63.68 37.51
C ASN A 126 31.80 62.27 37.34
N ALA A 127 32.97 62.17 36.69
CA ALA A 127 33.61 60.91 36.30
C ALA A 127 34.33 60.18 37.45
N ALA A 128 33.65 60.01 38.58
CA ALA A 128 34.12 59.22 39.72
C ALA A 128 33.48 57.81 39.73
N ASN A 129 34.30 56.79 40.00
CA ASN A 129 33.83 55.41 40.19
C ASN A 129 33.24 55.21 41.61
N SER A 130 32.16 55.93 41.91
CA SER A 130 31.25 55.53 42.99
C SER A 130 30.53 54.24 42.60
N SER A 131 30.68 53.19 43.42
CA SER A 131 29.89 51.97 43.35
C SER A 131 28.57 52.19 44.08
N ILE A 132 27.46 52.10 43.38
CA ILE A 132 26.14 52.05 44.01
C ILE A 132 26.04 50.70 44.73
N VAL A 133 25.64 50.69 46.01
CA VAL A 133 25.51 49.46 46.81
C VAL A 133 24.04 49.25 47.16
N ALA A 134 23.40 48.30 46.48
CA ALA A 134 22.08 47.82 46.89
C ALA A 134 22.21 46.96 48.17
N LYS A 135 21.27 47.10 49.11
CA LYS A 135 21.18 46.20 50.28
C LYS A 135 20.07 45.16 50.03
N LYS A 136 20.42 43.88 50.13
CA LYS A 136 19.46 42.76 50.19
C LYS A 136 19.19 42.35 51.63
N GLU A 137 17.95 41.96 51.89
CA GLU A 137 17.53 41.30 53.12
C GLU A 137 16.40 40.33 52.76
N VAL A 138 16.52 39.08 53.19
CA VAL A 138 15.53 38.02 52.93
C VAL A 138 15.03 37.53 54.28
N GLU A 139 13.75 37.77 54.57
CA GLU A 139 13.13 37.38 55.83
C GLU A 139 12.20 36.18 55.63
N TYR A 140 12.46 35.11 56.37
CA TYR A 140 11.62 33.91 56.41
C TYR A 140 10.80 33.92 57.70
N ARG A 141 9.47 34.07 57.59
CA ARG A 141 8.59 34.05 58.77
C ARG A 141 7.94 32.69 58.92
N THR A 142 8.28 31.98 59.98
CA THR A 142 7.74 30.65 60.30
C THR A 142 6.45 30.73 61.09
N ASN A 143 5.51 29.81 60.81
CA ASN A 143 4.29 29.69 61.60
C ASN A 143 4.57 28.91 62.90
N THR A 144 4.69 29.62 64.02
CA THR A 144 4.98 29.02 65.34
C THR A 144 3.93 27.98 65.75
N THR A 145 2.68 28.12 65.30
CA THR A 145 1.60 27.15 65.57
C THR A 145 1.83 25.82 64.84
N ALA A 146 2.34 25.85 63.59
CA ALA A 146 2.63 24.63 62.82
C ALA A 146 3.78 23.82 63.44
N LEU A 147 4.81 24.50 63.96
CA LEU A 147 5.91 23.84 64.68
C LEU A 147 5.43 23.16 65.97
N ILE A 148 4.44 23.76 66.66
CA ILE A 148 3.82 23.18 67.85
C ILE A 148 2.92 21.98 67.49
N GLU A 149 2.22 22.01 66.36
CA GLU A 149 1.44 20.87 65.85
C GLU A 149 2.32 19.67 65.48
N GLU A 150 3.44 19.85 64.80
CA GLU A 150 4.31 18.70 64.47
C GLU A 150 4.97 18.10 65.73
N ILE A 151 5.28 18.92 66.74
CA ILE A 151 5.70 18.44 68.08
C ILE A 151 4.57 17.64 68.76
N ARG A 152 3.31 18.05 68.63
CA ARG A 152 2.14 17.29 69.14
C ARG A 152 2.00 15.95 68.39
N ARG A 153 2.12 15.96 67.07
CA ARG A 153 2.03 14.77 66.21
C ARG A 153 3.10 13.74 66.55
N LEU A 154 4.35 14.16 66.70
CA LEU A 154 5.46 13.27 67.08
C LEU A 154 5.25 12.62 68.46
N LYS A 155 4.59 13.32 69.39
CA LYS A 155 4.25 12.79 70.72
C LYS A 155 3.12 11.75 70.72
N ILE A 156 2.35 11.63 69.62
CA ILE A 156 1.25 10.65 69.50
C ILE A 156 1.75 9.29 68.97
N LEU A 157 2.88 9.26 68.26
CA LEU A 157 3.45 8.04 67.67
C LEU A 157 4.18 7.14 68.69
N GLU A 158 4.42 7.60 69.92
CA GLU A 158 5.10 6.82 70.97
C GLU A 158 4.16 5.84 71.72
N GLN A 159 2.90 5.71 71.30
CA GLN A 159 1.87 4.94 72.02
C GLN A 159 1.47 3.59 71.36
N ASN A 160 2.23 3.11 70.37
CA ASN A 160 2.01 1.81 69.71
C ASN A 160 3.32 1.03 69.51
N ASP A 161 3.89 0.52 70.61
CA ASP A 161 4.63 -0.75 70.62
C ASP A 161 4.61 -1.34 72.05
N GLN A 162 4.59 -2.67 72.18
CA GLN A 162 4.12 -3.34 73.41
C GLN A 162 5.21 -3.86 74.38
N CYS A 163 4.96 -3.62 75.67
CA CYS A 163 5.34 -4.48 76.82
C CYS A 163 6.86 -4.67 77.08
N THR A 164 7.33 -5.21 78.21
CA THR A 164 6.69 -5.81 79.41
C THR A 164 7.17 -5.16 80.71
N LEU A 165 6.45 -5.35 81.81
CA LEU A 165 6.99 -5.18 83.17
C LEU A 165 6.45 -6.25 84.13
N GLU A 166 7.19 -6.47 85.22
CA GLU A 166 7.12 -7.69 86.03
C GLU A 166 5.97 -7.72 87.06
N LYS A 167 5.57 -8.93 87.46
CA LYS A 167 4.79 -9.12 88.69
C LYS A 167 5.63 -8.70 89.90
N LYS A 168 5.02 -7.99 90.84
CA LYS A 168 5.49 -7.95 92.23
C LYS A 168 4.30 -7.90 93.18
N ASP A 169 4.22 -8.90 94.05
CA ASP A 169 3.20 -8.97 95.09
C ASP A 169 3.41 -7.87 96.13
N LEU A 170 2.31 -7.34 96.68
CA LEU A 170 2.31 -6.61 97.94
C LEU A 170 1.01 -6.89 98.68
N THR A 171 1.11 -7.62 99.79
CA THR A 171 0.00 -7.97 100.67
C THR A 171 -0.17 -6.94 101.78
N ALA A 172 -1.39 -6.46 102.00
CA ALA A 172 -1.75 -5.69 103.18
C ALA A 172 -3.22 -5.96 103.56
N SER A 173 -3.43 -6.47 104.77
CA SER A 173 -4.77 -6.66 105.36
C SER A 173 -5.20 -5.38 106.07
N HIS A 174 -6.35 -4.82 105.68
CA HIS A 174 -7.15 -3.89 106.49
C HIS A 174 -8.63 -4.32 106.42
N GLN A 175 -9.42 -3.93 107.42
CA GLN A 175 -10.78 -4.46 107.64
C GLN A 175 -11.75 -4.06 106.51
N LYS A 176 -12.60 -5.00 106.07
CA LYS A 176 -13.54 -4.79 104.96
C LYS A 176 -14.65 -3.80 105.31
N THR A 177 -14.52 -2.54 104.90
CA THR A 177 -15.66 -1.79 104.38
C THR A 177 -16.13 -2.42 103.06
N ARG A 178 -17.45 -2.41 102.79
CA ARG A 178 -18.03 -2.99 101.55
C ARG A 178 -17.59 -2.19 100.31
N LEU A 179 -17.52 -0.87 100.48
CA LEU A 179 -17.02 0.11 99.52
C LEU A 179 -15.53 0.37 99.80
N GLN A 180 -14.74 0.51 98.74
CA GLN A 180 -13.32 0.88 98.78
C GLN A 180 -13.07 2.00 97.78
N PHE A 181 -12.19 2.95 98.12
CA PHE A 181 -11.76 4.02 97.23
C PHE A 181 -10.24 4.15 97.30
N VAL A 182 -9.56 4.12 96.15
CA VAL A 182 -8.10 4.06 96.06
C VAL A 182 -7.57 4.98 94.96
N GLU A 183 -6.45 5.64 95.25
CA GLU A 183 -5.70 6.54 94.37
C GLU A 183 -4.35 5.97 93.90
N SER A 184 -3.87 6.40 92.72
CA SER A 184 -2.51 6.06 92.25
C SER A 184 -1.40 6.74 93.06
N SER A 185 -1.64 7.95 93.58
CA SER A 185 -0.80 8.62 94.59
C SER A 185 -1.57 9.74 95.29
N LYS A 186 -1.25 9.99 96.57
CA LYS A 186 -1.80 11.09 97.39
C LYS A 186 -1.23 12.46 97.03
N VAL A 187 -0.02 12.47 96.48
CA VAL A 187 0.66 13.68 95.99
C VAL A 187 1.03 13.44 94.53
N ILE A 188 0.56 14.32 93.66
CA ILE A 188 0.78 14.24 92.21
C ILE A 188 1.60 15.46 91.77
N LYS A 189 2.54 15.26 90.85
CA LYS A 189 3.20 16.33 90.11
C LYS A 189 2.42 16.72 88.86
N GLU A 190 1.91 17.97 88.86
CA GLU A 190 1.16 18.55 87.73
C GLU A 190 1.93 18.38 86.41
N LEU A 191 1.24 17.86 85.39
CA LEU A 191 1.76 17.51 84.05
C LEU A 191 2.89 16.46 83.98
N MET A 192 3.31 15.86 85.11
CA MET A 192 4.36 14.82 85.14
C MET A 192 3.84 13.42 85.52
N GLU A 193 2.82 13.33 86.37
CA GLU A 193 2.32 12.06 86.92
C GLU A 193 0.81 11.92 86.69
N PRO A 194 0.33 10.74 86.24
CA PRO A 194 -1.09 10.48 86.06
C PRO A 194 -1.78 10.17 87.40
N LEU A 195 -2.93 10.80 87.65
CA LEU A 195 -3.84 10.34 88.69
C LEU A 195 -4.77 9.27 88.12
N THR A 196 -4.94 8.16 88.84
CA THR A 196 -6.10 7.27 88.70
C THR A 196 -6.84 7.22 90.04
N LEU A 197 -8.16 7.27 90.00
CA LEU A 197 -9.06 7.07 91.14
C LEU A 197 -10.02 5.93 90.84
N THR A 198 -9.91 4.84 91.61
CA THR A 198 -10.74 3.64 91.46
C THR A 198 -11.58 3.47 92.71
N CYS A 199 -12.89 3.68 92.59
CA CYS A 199 -13.86 3.33 93.61
C CYS A 199 -14.55 2.01 93.25
N SER A 200 -14.54 1.03 94.15
CA SER A 200 -15.23 -0.25 93.93
C SER A 200 -15.99 -0.73 95.15
N ILE A 201 -17.06 -1.49 94.93
CA ILE A 201 -17.86 -2.16 95.97
C ILE A 201 -17.90 -3.66 95.68
N GLN A 202 -17.63 -4.45 96.72
CA GLN A 202 -17.45 -5.91 96.65
C GLN A 202 -18.04 -6.58 97.90
N ASN A 203 -18.28 -7.90 97.83
CA ASN A 203 -18.83 -8.68 98.95
C ASN A 203 -20.26 -8.26 99.37
N LEU A 204 -21.14 -8.02 98.38
CA LEU A 204 -22.57 -7.81 98.61
C LEU A 204 -23.26 -9.10 99.06
N ASP A 205 -24.44 -9.03 99.66
CA ASP A 205 -25.18 -10.21 100.13
C ASP A 205 -26.13 -10.80 99.08
N HIS A 206 -26.70 -11.97 99.37
CA HIS A 206 -27.53 -12.68 98.40
C HIS A 206 -28.80 -11.85 98.09
N ASN A 207 -28.87 -11.38 96.84
CA ASN A 207 -29.90 -10.49 96.28
C ASN A 207 -29.73 -8.99 96.59
N SER A 208 -28.67 -8.55 97.28
CA SER A 208 -28.34 -7.12 97.37
C SER A 208 -27.83 -6.61 96.01
N THR A 209 -28.31 -5.46 95.53
CA THR A 209 -27.92 -4.92 94.21
C THR A 209 -27.51 -3.45 94.29
N VAL A 210 -26.45 -3.08 93.58
CA VAL A 210 -26.01 -1.67 93.50
C VAL A 210 -26.90 -0.94 92.51
N GLN A 211 -27.58 0.10 92.98
CA GLN A 211 -28.53 0.88 92.18
C GLN A 211 -27.84 2.11 91.56
N PHE A 212 -26.93 2.73 92.30
CA PHE A 212 -26.24 3.95 91.89
C PHE A 212 -24.87 4.04 92.56
N MET A 213 -23.85 4.48 91.82
CA MET A 213 -22.55 4.88 92.37
C MET A 213 -22.16 6.25 91.84
N TYR A 214 -21.39 7.00 92.62
CA TYR A 214 -20.87 8.31 92.23
C TYR A 214 -19.49 8.59 92.81
N ILE A 215 -18.71 9.42 92.10
CA ILE A 215 -17.54 10.12 92.65
C ILE A 215 -17.84 11.62 92.62
N LEU A 216 -17.59 12.29 93.74
CA LEU A 216 -17.77 13.72 93.96
C LEU A 216 -16.42 14.34 94.35
N HIS A 217 -16.07 15.46 93.75
CA HIS A 217 -14.92 16.27 94.14
C HIS A 217 -15.43 17.52 94.89
N GLU A 218 -14.89 17.79 96.09
CA GLU A 218 -15.39 18.80 97.03
C GLU A 218 -15.67 20.19 96.39
N PRO A 219 -14.83 20.73 95.48
CA PRO A 219 -15.09 21.99 94.77
C PRO A 219 -15.98 21.86 93.52
N ASN A 220 -15.93 20.72 92.81
CA ASN A 220 -16.56 20.58 91.47
C ASN A 220 -17.95 19.92 91.51
N GLY A 221 -18.33 19.37 92.67
CA GLY A 221 -19.52 18.55 92.87
C GLY A 221 -19.34 17.13 92.33
N VAL A 222 -20.46 16.46 92.02
CA VAL A 222 -20.42 15.12 91.41
C VAL A 222 -19.72 15.20 90.05
N ILE A 223 -18.64 14.42 89.87
CA ILE A 223 -17.82 14.40 88.66
C ILE A 223 -18.07 13.18 87.77
N ALA A 224 -18.49 12.06 88.37
CA ALA A 224 -18.86 10.84 87.66
C ALA A 224 -19.98 10.10 88.39
N THR A 225 -20.89 9.48 87.63
CA THR A 225 -21.99 8.66 88.14
C THR A 225 -22.20 7.44 87.26
N ILE A 226 -22.68 6.34 87.83
CA ILE A 226 -23.26 5.21 87.08
C ILE A 226 -24.52 4.73 87.79
N ASP A 227 -25.57 4.46 87.01
CA ASP A 227 -26.91 4.11 87.50
C ASP A 227 -27.35 2.76 86.92
N LYS A 228 -28.17 2.00 87.62
CA LYS A 228 -28.61 0.68 87.14
C LYS A 228 -29.55 0.75 85.93
N ALA A 229 -30.29 1.84 85.75
CA ALA A 229 -31.09 2.11 84.56
C ALA A 229 -30.24 2.59 83.36
N GLN A 230 -29.04 3.15 83.60
CA GLN A 230 -28.08 3.55 82.59
C GLN A 230 -26.65 3.14 83.01
N PRO A 231 -26.26 1.86 82.78
CA PRO A 231 -25.01 1.29 83.29
C PRO A 231 -23.77 1.70 82.46
N VAL A 232 -23.67 2.99 82.17
CA VAL A 232 -22.53 3.65 81.51
C VAL A 232 -22.11 4.82 82.41
N VAL A 233 -20.81 5.02 82.62
CA VAL A 233 -20.33 6.13 83.45
C VAL A 233 -20.64 7.46 82.75
N THR A 234 -21.53 8.23 83.36
CA THR A 234 -21.83 9.60 82.97
C THR A 234 -20.90 10.53 83.73
N THR A 235 -20.05 11.27 83.03
CA THR A 235 -19.16 12.29 83.62
C THR A 235 -19.74 13.68 83.46
N LYS A 236 -19.43 14.58 84.39
CA LYS A 236 -19.84 15.98 84.29
C LYS A 236 -18.89 16.73 83.35
N GLN A 237 -19.45 17.42 82.36
CA GLN A 237 -18.79 18.08 81.21
C GLN A 237 -17.67 19.11 81.51
N ILE A 238 -17.39 19.36 82.79
CA ILE A 238 -16.38 20.31 83.29
C ILE A 238 -15.03 19.60 83.54
N SER A 239 -14.97 18.27 83.43
CA SER A 239 -13.90 17.44 83.98
C SER A 239 -13.01 16.81 82.91
N ASN A 240 -11.69 17.06 82.95
CA ASN A 240 -10.73 16.68 81.89
C ASN A 240 -10.15 15.27 82.09
N PHE A 241 -11.01 14.25 82.16
CA PHE A 241 -10.55 12.86 82.28
C PHE A 241 -10.17 12.29 80.92
N ASN A 242 -9.03 11.59 80.87
CA ASN A 242 -8.59 10.89 79.66
C ASN A 242 -9.15 9.46 79.58
N MET A 243 -9.62 8.92 80.71
CA MET A 243 -10.39 7.68 80.78
C MET A 243 -11.43 7.79 81.91
N ALA A 244 -12.65 7.32 81.66
CA ALA A 244 -13.70 7.21 82.66
C ALA A 244 -14.47 5.91 82.43
N ASN A 245 -14.08 4.86 83.16
CA ASN A 245 -14.63 3.52 83.06
C ASN A 245 -15.47 3.19 84.29
N GLY A 246 -16.37 2.23 84.18
CA GLY A 246 -17.12 1.73 85.32
C GLY A 246 -18.18 0.72 84.91
N LYS A 247 -18.65 -0.02 85.90
CA LYS A 247 -19.60 -1.11 85.73
C LYS A 247 -20.41 -1.28 87.00
N LEU A 248 -21.71 -1.51 86.86
CA LEU A 248 -22.53 -2.09 87.92
C LEU A 248 -22.65 -3.61 87.69
N SER A 249 -22.56 -4.37 88.77
CA SER A 249 -22.59 -5.83 88.80
C SER A 249 -23.63 -6.31 89.80
N ASP A 250 -24.59 -7.09 89.30
CA ASP A 250 -25.55 -7.84 90.12
C ASP A 250 -24.99 -9.18 90.64
N THR A 251 -23.68 -9.42 90.50
CA THR A 251 -23.05 -10.70 90.86
C THR A 251 -22.01 -10.53 91.97
N LYS A 252 -22.09 -11.37 93.01
CA LYS A 252 -21.18 -11.37 94.17
C LYS A 252 -19.70 -11.63 93.82
N LEU A 253 -19.41 -12.07 92.60
CA LEU A 253 -18.07 -12.38 92.06
C LEU A 253 -17.42 -11.24 91.25
N GLN A 254 -18.17 -10.25 90.78
CA GLN A 254 -17.62 -9.10 90.05
C GLN A 254 -17.91 -7.81 90.82
N ALA A 255 -16.87 -6.99 91.02
CA ALA A 255 -17.01 -5.68 91.62
C ALA A 255 -17.94 -4.78 90.78
N SER A 256 -18.75 -3.96 91.46
CA SER A 256 -19.24 -2.73 90.83
C SER A 256 -18.20 -1.63 91.09
N TYR A 257 -17.90 -0.80 90.09
CA TYR A 257 -16.85 0.23 90.23
C TYR A 257 -17.04 1.43 89.31
N ILE A 258 -16.38 2.54 89.68
CA ILE A 258 -16.07 3.69 88.82
C ILE A 258 -14.56 3.92 88.90
N GLU A 259 -13.92 4.08 87.75
CA GLU A 259 -12.50 4.38 87.61
C GLU A 259 -12.31 5.61 86.71
N LEU A 260 -11.57 6.60 87.20
CA LEU A 260 -11.26 7.85 86.49
C LEU A 260 -9.75 8.02 86.39
N SER A 261 -9.24 8.34 85.20
CA SER A 261 -7.81 8.62 85.00
C SER A 261 -7.56 9.95 84.27
N TRP A 262 -6.60 10.69 84.78
CA TRP A 262 -6.04 11.91 84.22
C TRP A 262 -4.59 11.64 83.80
N SER A 263 -4.18 12.00 82.59
CA SER A 263 -2.73 12.11 82.27
C SER A 263 -2.17 13.49 82.59
N TYR A 264 -3.04 14.48 82.83
CA TYR A 264 -2.70 15.90 82.98
C TYR A 264 -3.59 16.58 84.03
N ILE A 265 -3.58 16.08 85.26
CA ILE A 265 -4.33 16.70 86.36
C ILE A 265 -3.68 18.03 86.77
N LYS A 266 -4.53 19.03 87.09
CA LYS A 266 -4.10 20.38 87.45
C LYS A 266 -4.11 20.62 88.96
N SER A 267 -3.31 21.57 89.43
CA SER A 267 -3.32 22.07 90.82
C SER A 267 -4.72 22.47 91.32
N SER A 268 -5.58 22.99 90.44
CA SER A 268 -7.01 23.29 90.71
C SER A 268 -7.90 22.07 90.96
N GLU A 269 -7.40 20.86 90.72
CA GLU A 269 -8.08 19.59 91.01
C GLU A 269 -7.53 18.93 92.30
N SER A 270 -6.78 19.68 93.11
CA SER A 270 -6.50 19.32 94.50
C SER A 270 -7.76 19.45 95.36
N GLY A 271 -7.99 18.50 96.26
CA GLY A 271 -9.14 18.55 97.17
C GLY A 271 -9.50 17.19 97.76
N LYS A 272 -10.67 17.13 98.43
CA LYS A 272 -11.25 15.86 98.84
C LYS A 272 -12.11 15.27 97.74
N TYR A 273 -11.89 13.99 97.47
CA TYR A 273 -12.73 13.18 96.61
C TYR A 273 -13.52 12.23 97.48
N PHE A 274 -14.82 12.13 97.24
CA PHE A 274 -15.74 11.24 97.94
C PHE A 274 -16.29 10.25 96.93
N CYS A 275 -16.21 8.96 97.22
CA CYS A 275 -17.05 7.98 96.53
C CYS A 275 -18.29 7.69 97.36
N GLY A 276 -19.42 7.43 96.72
CA GLY A 276 -20.56 6.81 97.39
C GLY A 276 -21.27 5.78 96.52
N ALA A 277 -21.91 4.82 97.18
CA ALA A 277 -22.68 3.75 96.57
C ALA A 277 -24.02 3.60 97.29
N HIS A 278 -25.09 3.45 96.51
CA HIS A 278 -26.44 3.17 96.99
C HIS A 278 -26.75 1.71 96.67
N VAL A 279 -26.97 0.90 97.71
CA VAL A 279 -27.25 -0.54 97.62
C VAL A 279 -28.70 -0.76 98.04
N MET A 280 -29.46 -1.47 97.21
CA MET A 280 -30.75 -2.02 97.61
C MET A 280 -30.53 -3.41 98.23
N GLU A 281 -30.93 -3.58 99.47
CA GLU A 281 -30.87 -4.85 100.19
C GLU A 281 -32.09 -5.76 99.89
N PRO A 282 -32.02 -7.08 100.17
CA PRO A 282 -33.07 -8.03 99.78
C PRO A 282 -34.46 -7.78 100.37
N ASP A 283 -34.55 -6.95 101.42
CA ASP A 283 -35.81 -6.53 102.06
C ASP A 283 -36.37 -5.20 101.50
N GLY A 284 -35.74 -4.64 100.46
CA GLY A 284 -36.14 -3.39 99.82
C GLY A 284 -35.62 -2.12 100.48
N ARG A 285 -34.83 -2.22 101.58
CA ARG A 285 -34.17 -1.04 102.17
C ARG A 285 -32.99 -0.58 101.31
N TYR A 286 -32.74 0.73 101.32
CA TYR A 286 -31.56 1.33 100.69
C TYR A 286 -30.48 1.60 101.76
N GLU A 287 -29.30 1.00 101.60
CA GLU A 287 -28.08 1.41 102.30
C GLU A 287 -27.32 2.43 101.44
N ARG A 288 -26.71 3.44 102.07
CA ARG A 288 -25.78 4.37 101.42
C ARG A 288 -24.40 4.29 102.09
N LEU A 289 -23.44 3.77 101.35
CA LEU A 289 -22.03 3.71 101.72
C LEU A 289 -21.30 4.92 101.12
N ASN A 290 -20.32 5.49 101.83
CA ASN A 290 -19.43 6.50 101.27
C ASN A 290 -18.01 6.36 101.85
N GLU A 291 -17.00 6.69 101.05
CA GLU A 291 -15.56 6.69 101.41
C GLU A 291 -14.92 7.99 100.91
N VAL A 292 -13.80 8.42 101.51
CA VAL A 292 -13.15 9.71 101.19
C VAL A 292 -11.64 9.62 101.07
N LEU A 293 -11.09 10.29 100.05
CA LEU A 293 -9.67 10.48 99.79
C LEU A 293 -9.34 11.98 99.74
N ALA A 294 -8.09 12.34 100.02
CA ALA A 294 -7.59 13.70 99.90
C ALA A 294 -6.33 13.72 99.04
N ILE A 295 -6.33 14.55 97.99
CA ILE A 295 -5.31 14.54 96.94
C ILE A 295 -4.70 15.93 96.84
N THR A 296 -3.36 15.99 96.83
CA THR A 296 -2.60 17.22 96.66
C THR A 296 -1.89 17.20 95.33
N VAL A 297 -2.36 18.00 94.37
CA VAL A 297 -1.67 18.21 93.09
C VAL A 297 -0.74 19.41 93.27
N SER A 298 0.56 19.17 93.10
CA SER A 298 1.61 20.16 93.34
C SER A 298 2.43 20.42 92.10
N ASN A 299 2.93 21.64 91.95
CA ASN A 299 3.83 21.97 90.84
C ASN A 299 5.09 21.08 90.89
N PRO A 300 5.61 20.65 89.73
CA PRO A 300 6.89 19.96 89.66
C PRO A 300 8.03 20.88 90.09
N THR A 301 8.97 20.35 90.86
CA THR A 301 10.19 21.07 91.26
C THR A 301 11.28 20.89 90.21
N PHE A 302 12.31 21.75 90.25
CA PHE A 302 13.49 21.59 89.40
C PHE A 302 14.15 20.20 89.58
N ASN A 303 14.13 19.65 90.79
CA ASN A 303 14.73 18.35 91.09
C ASN A 303 13.93 17.18 90.47
N ASP A 304 12.61 17.32 90.37
CA ASP A 304 11.74 16.34 89.69
C ASP A 304 12.06 16.30 88.19
N LEU A 305 12.26 17.46 87.57
CA LEU A 305 12.66 17.58 86.16
C LEU A 305 14.07 17.00 85.90
N VAL A 306 15.03 17.25 86.79
CA VAL A 306 16.39 16.68 86.70
C VAL A 306 16.37 15.14 86.67
N ASN A 307 15.47 14.49 87.41
CA ASN A 307 15.33 13.04 87.43
C ASN A 307 14.77 12.43 86.12
N VAL A 308 14.23 13.25 85.20
CA VAL A 308 13.74 12.81 83.88
C VAL A 308 14.85 12.82 82.84
N ILE A 309 15.78 13.77 82.90
CA ILE A 309 16.84 13.99 81.88
C ILE A 309 17.67 12.70 81.60
N PRO A 310 18.16 11.93 82.60
CA PRO A 310 18.92 10.70 82.34
C PRO A 310 18.12 9.59 81.64
N LYS A 311 16.78 9.60 81.75
CA LYS A 311 15.91 8.63 81.06
C LYS A 311 15.81 8.99 79.57
N LEU A 312 15.55 10.25 79.27
CA LEU A 312 15.49 10.79 77.91
C LEU A 312 16.83 10.59 77.16
N LEU A 313 17.97 10.83 77.83
CA LEU A 313 19.29 10.60 77.24
C LEU A 313 19.51 9.12 76.85
N ARG A 314 19.10 8.17 77.71
CA ARG A 314 19.19 6.74 77.38
C ARG A 314 18.27 6.35 76.22
N GLN A 315 17.06 6.91 76.14
CA GLN A 315 16.17 6.70 75.00
C GLN A 315 16.78 7.25 73.71
N ALA A 316 17.40 8.44 73.75
CA ALA A 316 18.08 9.05 72.60
C ALA A 316 19.28 8.20 72.11
N ASP A 317 20.09 7.63 73.00
CA ASP A 317 21.19 6.73 72.62
C ASP A 317 20.69 5.41 72.00
N ILE A 318 19.58 4.85 72.51
CA ILE A 318 18.92 3.67 71.93
C ILE A 318 18.40 3.99 70.53
N GLN A 319 17.65 5.09 70.36
CA GLN A 319 17.16 5.53 69.05
C GLN A 319 18.30 5.80 68.06
N LYS A 320 19.38 6.43 68.51
CA LYS A 320 20.59 6.69 67.72
C LYS A 320 21.26 5.40 67.23
N LYS A 321 21.29 4.34 68.05
CA LYS A 321 21.75 3.01 67.61
C LYS A 321 20.80 2.43 66.56
N ASN A 322 19.49 2.41 66.83
CA ASN A 322 18.49 1.88 65.91
C ASN A 322 18.53 2.60 64.54
N VAL A 323 18.76 3.91 64.51
CA VAL A 323 18.96 4.70 63.29
C VAL A 323 20.23 4.30 62.53
N LEU A 324 21.32 3.97 63.23
CA LEU A 324 22.55 3.49 62.60
C LEU A 324 22.39 2.08 62.01
N ASP A 325 21.75 1.17 62.74
CA ASP A 325 21.47 -0.19 62.27
C ASP A 325 20.50 -0.15 61.06
N ASN A 326 19.46 0.69 61.12
CA ASN A 326 18.57 0.95 59.98
C ASN A 326 19.29 1.56 58.77
N LYS A 327 20.27 2.45 58.97
CA LYS A 327 21.09 3.00 57.87
C LYS A 327 21.89 1.91 57.15
N ASN A 328 22.42 0.93 57.90
CA ASN A 328 23.13 -0.22 57.32
C ASN A 328 22.16 -1.13 56.55
N ASN A 329 20.98 -1.40 57.11
CA ASN A 329 19.92 -2.17 56.42
C ASN A 329 19.49 -1.49 55.11
N ILE A 330 19.30 -0.17 55.12
CA ILE A 330 18.98 0.63 53.91
C ILE A 330 20.11 0.54 52.87
N TYR A 331 21.38 0.51 53.28
CA TYR A 331 22.51 0.31 52.36
C TYR A 331 22.44 -1.05 51.66
N HIS A 332 22.22 -2.14 52.41
CA HIS A 332 22.07 -3.47 51.83
C HIS A 332 20.85 -3.57 50.91
N ILE A 333 19.70 -3.02 51.31
CA ILE A 333 18.49 -2.95 50.48
C ILE A 333 18.76 -2.20 49.17
N LYS A 334 19.56 -1.13 49.19
CA LYS A 334 19.94 -0.38 47.99
C LYS A 334 20.78 -1.21 47.02
N GLU A 335 21.77 -1.96 47.50
CA GLU A 335 22.57 -2.85 46.65
C GLU A 335 21.75 -4.01 46.07
N ASP A 336 20.82 -4.54 46.85
CA ASP A 336 19.83 -5.54 46.40
C ASP A 336 18.94 -4.98 45.26
N ILE A 337 18.50 -3.72 45.38
CA ILE A 337 17.73 -3.01 44.35
C ILE A 337 18.58 -2.74 43.11
N ASN A 338 19.83 -2.27 43.26
CA ASN A 338 20.76 -2.04 42.16
C ASN A 338 20.99 -3.33 41.35
N THR A 339 21.20 -4.45 42.04
CA THR A 339 21.38 -5.78 41.43
C THR A 339 20.13 -6.24 40.70
N LYS A 340 18.94 -6.06 41.30
CA LYS A 340 17.65 -6.39 40.66
C LYS A 340 17.37 -5.51 39.43
N GLN A 341 17.74 -4.22 39.45
CA GLN A 341 17.63 -3.34 38.29
C GLN A 341 18.54 -3.78 37.13
N GLN A 342 19.78 -4.22 37.40
CA GLN A 342 20.66 -4.77 36.37
C GLN A 342 20.10 -6.07 35.76
N ASN A 343 19.55 -6.96 36.59
CA ASN A 343 18.90 -8.19 36.12
C ASN A 343 17.65 -7.88 35.26
N ILE A 344 16.81 -6.93 35.68
CA ILE A 344 15.65 -6.47 34.91
C ILE A 344 16.08 -5.88 33.56
N LYS A 345 17.18 -5.10 33.53
CA LYS A 345 17.74 -4.59 32.27
C LYS A 345 18.19 -5.73 31.35
N SER A 346 18.95 -6.69 31.86
CA SER A 346 19.40 -7.87 31.09
C SER A 346 18.23 -8.67 30.50
N ILE A 347 17.17 -8.88 31.30
CA ILE A 347 15.91 -9.51 30.84
C ILE A 347 15.26 -8.67 29.74
N LYS A 348 15.21 -7.34 29.87
CA LYS A 348 14.66 -6.46 28.85
C LYS A 348 15.47 -6.50 27.55
N ASP A 349 16.80 -6.38 27.62
CA ASP A 349 17.69 -6.41 26.45
C ASP A 349 17.54 -7.77 25.70
N GLY A 350 17.33 -8.87 26.43
CA GLY A 350 16.96 -10.19 25.88
C GLY A 350 15.56 -10.26 25.26
N LEU A 351 14.55 -9.60 25.84
CA LEU A 351 13.19 -9.50 25.27
C LEU A 351 13.18 -8.65 24.00
N ASP A 352 13.90 -7.52 23.98
CA ASP A 352 14.06 -6.66 22.81
C ASP A 352 14.77 -7.43 21.67
N THR A 353 15.79 -8.24 21.99
CA THR A 353 16.45 -9.18 21.06
C THR A 353 15.48 -10.24 20.53
N ASN A 354 14.68 -10.86 21.39
CA ASN A 354 13.68 -11.85 20.98
C ASN A 354 12.58 -11.23 20.11
N SER A 355 12.21 -9.97 20.33
CA SER A 355 11.28 -9.23 19.47
C SER A 355 11.82 -9.05 18.05
N GLN A 356 13.11 -8.72 17.91
CA GLN A 356 13.79 -8.62 16.61
C GLN A 356 13.89 -9.98 15.90
N ASN A 357 14.16 -11.06 16.64
CA ASN A 357 14.16 -12.42 16.11
C ASN A 357 12.77 -12.84 15.62
N ILE A 358 11.71 -12.59 16.40
CA ILE A 358 10.31 -12.87 16.02
C ILE A 358 9.93 -12.07 14.77
N LYS A 359 10.33 -10.79 14.67
CA LYS A 359 10.11 -9.99 13.46
C LYS A 359 10.81 -10.61 12.25
N SER A 360 12.09 -10.99 12.37
CA SER A 360 12.85 -11.59 11.27
C SER A 360 12.25 -12.92 10.81
N ILE A 361 11.72 -13.73 11.74
CA ILE A 361 10.98 -14.96 11.44
C ILE A 361 9.66 -14.63 10.70
N LYS A 362 8.92 -13.61 11.13
CA LYS A 362 7.69 -13.16 10.45
C LYS A 362 7.98 -12.69 9.02
N ASP A 363 8.97 -11.82 8.84
CA ASP A 363 9.34 -11.27 7.53
C ASP A 363 9.76 -12.41 6.56
N GLY A 364 10.43 -13.46 7.07
CA GLY A 364 10.72 -14.69 6.34
C GLY A 364 9.50 -15.57 6.03
N LEU A 365 8.52 -15.65 6.93
CA LEU A 365 7.24 -16.34 6.69
C LEU A 365 6.39 -15.61 5.63
N ASP A 366 6.36 -14.28 5.66
CA ASP A 366 5.67 -13.46 4.66
C ASP A 366 6.31 -13.64 3.26
N SER A 367 7.65 -13.69 3.18
CA SER A 367 8.37 -14.02 1.94
C SER A 367 8.07 -15.44 1.44
N ASN A 368 8.05 -16.43 2.33
CA ASN A 368 7.67 -17.80 1.97
C ASN A 368 6.21 -17.90 1.49
N SER A 369 5.30 -17.10 2.06
CA SER A 369 3.91 -16.99 1.58
C SER A 369 3.84 -16.45 0.15
N GLN A 370 4.63 -15.43 -0.18
CA GLN A 370 4.74 -14.91 -1.55
C GLN A 370 5.27 -15.99 -2.52
N ASN A 371 6.34 -16.70 -2.15
CA ASN A 371 6.91 -17.79 -2.96
C ASN A 371 5.89 -18.91 -3.22
N ILE A 372 5.09 -19.29 -2.23
CA ILE A 372 4.02 -20.31 -2.38
C ILE A 372 2.94 -19.85 -3.36
N ASN A 373 2.58 -18.56 -3.37
CA ASN A 373 1.62 -18.02 -4.32
C ASN A 373 2.16 -18.00 -5.77
N ILE A 374 3.44 -17.66 -5.97
CA ILE A 374 4.08 -17.73 -7.30
C ILE A 374 4.05 -19.18 -7.82
N ILE A 375 4.48 -20.16 -7.01
CA ILE A 375 4.48 -21.58 -7.36
C ILE A 375 3.06 -22.08 -7.72
N LYS A 376 2.03 -21.58 -7.03
CA LYS A 376 0.62 -21.90 -7.29
C LYS A 376 0.14 -21.36 -8.65
N ASP A 377 0.55 -20.14 -9.02
CA ASP A 377 0.18 -19.54 -10.30
C ASP A 377 0.94 -20.17 -11.48
N ASP A 378 2.20 -20.60 -11.27
CA ASP A 378 2.96 -21.43 -12.20
C ASP A 378 2.33 -22.82 -12.40
N LEU A 379 1.82 -23.44 -11.34
CA LEU A 379 1.09 -24.71 -11.39
C LEU A 379 -0.22 -24.60 -12.16
N GLU A 380 -1.01 -23.56 -11.94
CA GLU A 380 -2.24 -23.32 -12.71
C GLU A 380 -1.94 -22.94 -14.18
N THR A 381 -0.83 -22.26 -14.45
CA THR A 381 -0.38 -22.01 -15.83
C THR A 381 0.05 -23.31 -16.52
N SER A 382 0.82 -24.15 -15.84
CA SER A 382 1.19 -25.49 -16.31
C SER A 382 -0.05 -26.36 -16.57
N ARG A 383 -1.07 -26.29 -15.69
CA ARG A 383 -2.36 -26.98 -15.83
C ARG A 383 -3.14 -26.54 -17.08
N ARG A 384 -3.13 -25.24 -17.40
CA ARG A 384 -3.72 -24.71 -18.65
C ARG A 384 -2.98 -25.25 -19.87
N ASN A 385 -1.64 -25.24 -19.85
CA ASN A 385 -0.81 -25.73 -20.95
C ASN A 385 -1.04 -27.24 -21.21
N ILE A 386 -1.09 -28.06 -20.16
CA ILE A 386 -1.43 -29.50 -20.26
C ILE A 386 -2.81 -29.70 -20.90
N LYS A 387 -3.80 -28.86 -20.58
CA LYS A 387 -5.14 -28.92 -21.19
C LYS A 387 -5.11 -28.57 -22.69
N ILE A 388 -4.29 -27.58 -23.09
CA ILE A 388 -4.08 -27.23 -24.51
C ILE A 388 -3.46 -28.41 -25.25
N TYR A 389 -2.33 -28.95 -24.77
CA TYR A 389 -1.69 -30.12 -25.39
C TYR A 389 -2.61 -31.35 -25.46
N THR A 390 -3.49 -31.54 -24.47
CA THR A 390 -4.51 -32.60 -24.48
C THR A 390 -5.53 -32.40 -25.61
N ASN A 391 -5.93 -31.15 -25.89
CA ASN A 391 -6.81 -30.85 -27.02
C ASN A 391 -6.08 -31.07 -28.36
N ASP A 392 -4.84 -30.56 -28.49
CA ASP A 392 -4.03 -30.70 -29.71
C ASP A 392 -3.79 -32.18 -30.06
N LEU A 393 -3.50 -33.02 -29.06
CA LEU A 393 -3.37 -34.47 -29.23
C LEU A 393 -4.68 -35.14 -29.69
N ASN A 394 -5.84 -34.65 -29.23
CA ASN A 394 -7.14 -35.15 -29.70
C ASN A 394 -7.44 -34.72 -31.15
N VAL A 395 -7.11 -33.48 -31.53
CA VAL A 395 -7.23 -33.01 -32.92
C VAL A 395 -6.29 -33.79 -33.84
N ASN A 396 -5.04 -34.00 -33.44
CA ASN A 396 -4.09 -34.84 -34.17
C ASN A 396 -4.57 -36.28 -34.31
N LYS A 397 -5.17 -36.87 -33.26
CA LYS A 397 -5.79 -38.21 -33.31
C LYS A 397 -6.94 -38.28 -34.32
N GLN A 398 -7.80 -37.26 -34.38
CA GLN A 398 -8.89 -37.17 -35.37
C GLN A 398 -8.34 -37.02 -36.79
N SER A 399 -7.35 -36.15 -36.99
CA SER A 399 -6.67 -35.96 -38.27
C SER A 399 -6.01 -37.25 -38.77
N ILE A 400 -5.31 -38.00 -37.90
CA ILE A 400 -4.71 -39.30 -38.25
C ILE A 400 -5.79 -40.33 -38.64
N ALA A 401 -6.95 -40.33 -37.97
CA ALA A 401 -8.05 -41.22 -38.35
C ALA A 401 -8.60 -40.88 -39.75
N SER A 402 -8.80 -39.60 -40.05
CA SER A 402 -9.24 -39.12 -41.38
C SER A 402 -8.24 -39.46 -42.49
N HIS A 403 -6.94 -39.19 -42.31
CA HIS A 403 -5.91 -39.59 -43.27
C HIS A 403 -5.85 -41.11 -43.48
N ASN A 404 -6.16 -41.91 -42.45
CA ASN A 404 -6.22 -43.36 -42.58
C ASN A 404 -7.46 -43.83 -43.36
N GLU A 405 -8.59 -43.12 -43.29
CA GLU A 405 -9.74 -43.36 -44.18
C GLU A 405 -9.39 -42.99 -45.63
N GLU A 406 -8.75 -41.84 -45.87
CA GLU A 406 -8.27 -41.44 -47.20
C GLU A 406 -7.31 -42.47 -47.81
N LEU A 407 -6.32 -42.94 -47.04
CA LEU A 407 -5.40 -44.01 -47.46
C LEU A 407 -6.13 -45.31 -47.83
N ASN A 408 -7.22 -45.66 -47.13
CA ASN A 408 -8.04 -46.81 -47.49
C ASN A 408 -8.83 -46.60 -48.79
N THR A 409 -9.34 -45.38 -49.06
CA THR A 409 -9.99 -45.08 -50.36
C THR A 409 -8.98 -45.08 -51.52
N LEU A 410 -7.79 -44.50 -51.33
CA LEU A 410 -6.69 -44.53 -52.31
C LEU A 410 -6.26 -45.97 -52.63
N ARG A 411 -6.19 -46.84 -51.62
CA ARG A 411 -5.89 -48.26 -51.79
C ARG A 411 -6.92 -48.96 -52.69
N GLN A 412 -8.22 -48.73 -52.45
CA GLN A 412 -9.29 -49.26 -53.32
C GLN A 412 -9.20 -48.73 -54.76
N ILE A 413 -8.79 -47.48 -54.96
CA ILE A 413 -8.59 -46.90 -56.30
C ILE A 413 -7.42 -47.58 -57.00
N VAL A 414 -6.30 -47.81 -56.31
CA VAL A 414 -5.13 -48.54 -56.84
C VAL A 414 -5.49 -49.99 -57.22
N ASP A 415 -6.29 -50.68 -56.40
CA ASP A 415 -6.73 -52.05 -56.70
C ASP A 415 -7.67 -52.09 -57.93
N ARG A 416 -8.56 -51.10 -58.11
CA ARG A 416 -9.36 -50.97 -59.35
C ARG A 416 -8.50 -50.72 -60.59
N LEU A 417 -7.59 -49.75 -60.53
CA LEU A 417 -6.68 -49.42 -61.63
C LEU A 417 -5.81 -50.61 -62.06
N LYS A 418 -5.49 -51.50 -61.12
CA LYS A 418 -4.76 -52.76 -61.37
C LYS A 418 -5.62 -53.79 -62.11
N ASP A 419 -6.91 -53.87 -61.83
CA ASP A 419 -7.85 -54.70 -62.59
C ASP A 419 -8.21 -54.10 -63.96
N ASP A 420 -8.32 -52.78 -64.08
CA ASP A 420 -8.45 -52.07 -65.36
C ASP A 420 -7.22 -52.35 -66.25
N LEU A 421 -6.01 -52.24 -65.69
CA LEU A 421 -4.77 -52.54 -66.39
C LEU A 421 -4.66 -54.03 -66.79
N ARG A 422 -5.14 -54.95 -65.94
CA ARG A 422 -5.24 -56.38 -66.25
C ARG A 422 -6.20 -56.63 -67.42
N THR A 423 -7.34 -55.94 -67.44
CA THR A 423 -8.36 -56.03 -68.49
C THR A 423 -7.84 -55.46 -69.81
N ASN A 424 -7.26 -54.27 -69.80
CA ASN A 424 -6.62 -53.65 -70.96
C ASN A 424 -5.49 -54.52 -71.55
N LYS A 425 -4.72 -55.23 -70.71
CA LYS A 425 -3.71 -56.20 -71.17
C LYS A 425 -4.36 -57.39 -71.91
N GLN A 426 -5.52 -57.87 -71.47
CA GLN A 426 -6.26 -58.94 -72.16
C GLN A 426 -6.83 -58.45 -73.50
N SER A 427 -7.40 -57.24 -73.55
CA SER A 427 -7.86 -56.62 -74.80
C SER A 427 -6.73 -56.41 -75.81
N LEU A 428 -5.56 -55.95 -75.35
CA LEU A 428 -4.37 -55.81 -76.21
C LEU A 428 -3.91 -57.16 -76.77
N GLN A 429 -4.00 -58.26 -76.02
CA GLN A 429 -3.69 -59.59 -76.55
C GLN A 429 -4.67 -60.00 -77.65
N SER A 430 -5.99 -59.80 -77.45
CA SER A 430 -6.99 -60.06 -78.50
C SER A 430 -6.69 -59.30 -79.79
N ILE A 431 -6.32 -58.02 -79.69
CA ILE A 431 -5.95 -57.19 -80.85
C ILE A 431 -4.67 -57.72 -81.53
N ILE A 432 -3.68 -58.20 -80.78
CA ILE A 432 -2.48 -58.84 -81.34
C ILE A 432 -2.84 -60.11 -82.10
N ASP A 433 -3.75 -60.93 -81.56
CA ASP A 433 -4.18 -62.20 -82.16
C ASP A 433 -5.03 -61.96 -83.43
N GLU A 434 -5.88 -60.93 -83.43
CA GLU A 434 -6.60 -60.44 -84.63
C GLU A 434 -5.64 -59.88 -85.69
N VAL A 435 -4.62 -59.11 -85.30
CA VAL A 435 -3.60 -58.57 -86.23
C VAL A 435 -2.77 -59.68 -86.86
N ASN A 436 -2.41 -60.72 -86.10
CA ASN A 436 -1.75 -61.91 -86.65
C ASN A 436 -2.66 -62.67 -87.63
N THR A 437 -3.94 -62.87 -87.28
CA THR A 437 -4.94 -63.49 -88.17
C THR A 437 -5.08 -62.70 -89.47
N ASN A 438 -5.14 -61.37 -89.40
CA ASN A 438 -5.22 -60.50 -90.58
C ASN A 438 -3.93 -60.51 -91.43
N LYS A 439 -2.76 -60.61 -90.80
CA LYS A 439 -1.47 -60.78 -91.49
C LYS A 439 -1.44 -62.08 -92.29
N ASP A 440 -1.95 -63.17 -91.74
CA ASP A 440 -1.98 -64.46 -92.43
C ASP A 440 -3.02 -64.50 -93.56
N ASN A 441 -4.19 -63.86 -93.37
CA ASN A 441 -5.14 -63.58 -94.46
C ASN A 441 -4.49 -62.77 -95.60
N ILE A 442 -3.68 -61.75 -95.29
CA ILE A 442 -2.95 -60.95 -96.29
C ILE A 442 -1.88 -61.78 -97.01
N ASN A 443 -1.16 -62.68 -96.30
CA ASN A 443 -0.21 -63.61 -96.91
C ASN A 443 -0.92 -64.54 -97.91
N GLN A 444 -2.06 -65.12 -97.53
CA GLN A 444 -2.83 -66.00 -98.41
C GLN A 444 -3.44 -65.24 -99.61
N LEU A 445 -3.87 -63.98 -99.44
CA LEU A 445 -4.28 -63.13 -100.56
C LEU A 445 -3.12 -62.82 -101.51
N LYS A 446 -1.90 -62.65 -101.01
CA LYS A 446 -0.69 -62.44 -101.82
C LYS A 446 -0.31 -63.70 -102.63
N GLU A 447 -0.42 -64.89 -102.04
CA GLU A 447 -0.22 -66.16 -102.76
C GLU A 447 -1.27 -66.36 -103.86
N ASN A 448 -2.54 -66.07 -103.56
CA ASN A 448 -3.62 -66.09 -104.56
C ASN A 448 -3.38 -65.06 -105.69
N LEU A 449 -2.83 -63.89 -105.39
CA LEU A 449 -2.49 -62.87 -106.38
C LEU A 449 -1.37 -63.33 -107.31
N GLU A 450 -0.29 -63.92 -106.79
CA GLU A 450 0.79 -64.49 -107.60
C GLU A 450 0.32 -65.71 -108.43
N SER A 451 -0.55 -66.56 -107.88
CA SER A 451 -1.22 -67.63 -108.65
C SER A 451 -2.05 -67.08 -109.82
N ASN A 452 -2.82 -66.01 -109.59
CA ASN A 452 -3.63 -65.39 -110.64
C ASN A 452 -2.78 -64.63 -111.66
N LYS A 453 -1.68 -64.00 -111.25
CA LYS A 453 -0.67 -63.41 -112.12
C LYS A 453 -0.02 -64.46 -113.04
N GLN A 454 0.31 -65.65 -112.54
CA GLN A 454 0.80 -66.74 -113.38
C GLN A 454 -0.28 -67.22 -114.38
N LYS A 455 -1.55 -67.33 -113.97
CA LYS A 455 -2.65 -67.65 -114.90
C LYS A 455 -2.80 -66.59 -115.99
N ILE A 456 -2.70 -65.30 -115.63
CA ILE A 456 -2.74 -64.18 -116.58
C ILE A 456 -1.53 -64.20 -117.52
N GLN A 457 -0.34 -64.58 -117.05
CA GLN A 457 0.83 -64.78 -117.91
C GLN A 457 0.58 -65.91 -118.91
N ASN A 458 0.15 -67.09 -118.45
CA ASN A 458 -0.20 -68.21 -119.33
C ASN A 458 -1.27 -67.81 -120.37
N MET A 459 -2.34 -67.11 -119.95
CA MET A 459 -3.35 -66.56 -120.86
C MET A 459 -2.79 -65.52 -121.83
N THR A 460 -1.77 -64.75 -121.44
CA THR A 460 -1.09 -63.78 -122.30
C THR A 460 -0.24 -64.49 -123.35
N ASP A 461 0.40 -65.60 -122.99
CA ASP A 461 1.18 -66.45 -123.88
C ASP A 461 0.27 -67.25 -124.83
N ASP A 462 -0.89 -67.73 -124.36
CA ASP A 462 -1.97 -68.28 -125.19
C ASP A 462 -2.52 -67.22 -126.16
N VAL A 463 -2.77 -65.99 -125.70
CA VAL A 463 -3.20 -64.87 -126.56
C VAL A 463 -2.08 -64.47 -127.54
N SER A 464 -0.81 -64.60 -127.18
CA SER A 464 0.32 -64.36 -128.09
C SER A 464 0.46 -65.46 -129.15
N THR A 465 0.25 -66.72 -128.76
CA THR A 465 0.19 -67.88 -129.65
C THR A 465 -1.01 -67.78 -130.59
N ASN A 466 -2.19 -67.43 -130.07
CA ASN A 466 -3.38 -67.15 -130.87
C ASN A 466 -3.21 -65.92 -131.76
N ARG A 467 -2.48 -64.87 -131.34
CA ARG A 467 -2.08 -63.76 -132.21
C ARG A 467 -1.16 -64.23 -133.33
N HIS A 468 -0.21 -65.13 -133.07
CA HIS A 468 0.64 -65.71 -134.11
C HIS A 468 -0.15 -66.61 -135.07
N ASN A 469 -1.08 -67.42 -134.55
CA ASN A 469 -2.01 -68.21 -135.36
C ASN A 469 -2.92 -67.31 -136.20
N ILE A 470 -3.48 -66.23 -135.64
CA ILE A 470 -4.25 -65.22 -136.36
C ILE A 470 -3.39 -64.47 -137.38
N LEU A 471 -2.09 -64.23 -137.12
CA LEU A 471 -1.17 -63.65 -138.09
C LEU A 471 -0.86 -64.61 -139.23
N ASN A 472 -0.74 -65.92 -138.98
CA ASN A 472 -0.55 -66.94 -140.02
C ASN A 472 -1.85 -67.19 -140.81
N ILE A 473 -3.00 -67.20 -140.13
CA ILE A 473 -4.33 -67.19 -140.76
C ILE A 473 -4.46 -65.93 -141.61
N ASN A 474 -4.19 -64.72 -141.08
CA ASN A 474 -4.17 -63.48 -141.86
C ASN A 474 -3.08 -63.45 -142.94
N LYS A 475 -2.03 -64.27 -142.85
CA LYS A 475 -1.05 -64.40 -143.95
C LYS A 475 -1.68 -65.18 -145.11
N GLY A 476 -2.34 -66.30 -144.82
CA GLY A 476 -3.15 -67.04 -145.79
C GLY A 476 -4.39 -66.26 -146.27
N LEU A 477 -5.02 -65.50 -145.37
CA LEU A 477 -6.16 -64.64 -145.67
C LEU A 477 -5.72 -63.44 -146.49
N ASN A 478 -4.50 -62.91 -146.31
CA ASN A 478 -3.90 -61.93 -147.22
C ASN A 478 -3.47 -62.56 -148.56
N THR A 479 -3.14 -63.86 -148.64
CA THR A 479 -3.09 -64.55 -149.94
C THR A 479 -4.46 -64.53 -150.62
N SER A 480 -5.55 -64.71 -149.87
CA SER A 480 -6.91 -64.56 -150.37
C SER A 480 -7.34 -63.08 -150.58
N GLN A 481 -6.77 -62.14 -149.84
CA GLN A 481 -7.24 -60.75 -149.70
C GLN A 481 -6.32 -59.72 -150.39
N GLN A 482 -5.19 -60.15 -150.96
CA GLN A 482 -4.64 -59.51 -152.16
C GLN A 482 -5.65 -59.58 -153.35
N SER A 483 -6.75 -60.32 -153.21
CA SER A 483 -7.92 -60.24 -154.08
C SER A 483 -9.01 -59.23 -153.64
N LEU A 484 -8.96 -58.63 -152.43
CA LEU A 484 -10.04 -57.81 -151.81
C LEU A 484 -9.52 -56.68 -150.87
N SER A 485 -9.46 -55.44 -151.35
CA SER A 485 -8.69 -54.31 -150.77
C SER A 485 -9.24 -53.57 -149.52
N THR A 486 -8.31 -52.91 -148.78
CA THR A 486 -8.37 -51.58 -148.07
C THR A 486 -9.08 -51.30 -146.70
N LEU A 487 -8.31 -50.65 -145.79
CA LEU A 487 -8.62 -49.52 -144.85
C LEU A 487 -9.11 -49.70 -143.37
N GLU A 488 -9.05 -48.59 -142.58
CA GLU A 488 -8.68 -48.49 -141.12
C GLU A 488 -9.25 -47.20 -140.40
N ALA A 489 -9.17 -46.89 -139.07
CA ALA A 489 -9.14 -47.67 -137.79
C ALA A 489 -9.07 -46.79 -136.47
N VAL A 490 -9.86 -47.12 -135.42
CA VAL A 490 -9.69 -46.90 -133.91
C VAL A 490 -9.71 -45.44 -133.23
N PRO A 491 -9.63 -45.20 -131.86
CA PRO A 491 -10.58 -44.28 -131.15
C PRO A 491 -10.10 -43.44 -129.88
N VAL A 492 -11.05 -43.01 -129.00
CA VAL A 492 -10.99 -42.79 -127.50
C VAL A 492 -10.27 -41.56 -126.87
N LYS A 493 -10.88 -40.96 -125.79
CA LYS A 493 -10.32 -40.25 -124.58
C LYS A 493 -11.47 -39.54 -123.79
N GLN A 494 -11.42 -38.96 -122.57
CA GLN A 494 -10.70 -39.07 -121.24
C GLN A 494 -11.50 -38.14 -120.23
N LEU A 495 -11.20 -37.64 -119.00
CA LEU A 495 -10.17 -37.66 -117.92
C LEU A 495 -10.75 -36.94 -116.64
N THR A 496 -10.52 -37.33 -115.36
CA THR A 496 -10.54 -36.39 -114.18
C THR A 496 -9.93 -36.93 -112.87
N ASN A 497 -9.20 -36.08 -112.11
CA ASN A 497 -8.91 -36.23 -110.67
C ASN A 497 -8.33 -34.91 -110.08
N LEU A 498 -8.97 -34.26 -109.08
CA LEU A 498 -8.41 -33.09 -108.36
C LEU A 498 -9.17 -32.82 -107.04
N SER A 499 -8.48 -32.78 -105.88
CA SER A 499 -9.12 -32.52 -104.56
C SER A 499 -8.16 -32.04 -103.45
N THR A 500 -6.86 -32.31 -103.57
CA THR A 500 -5.89 -32.34 -102.45
C THR A 500 -5.33 -30.98 -101.98
N ALA A 501 -6.09 -29.88 -102.07
CA ALA A 501 -5.55 -28.51 -101.97
C ALA A 501 -5.97 -27.68 -100.73
N LEU A 502 -6.79 -28.22 -99.82
CA LEU A 502 -7.57 -27.40 -98.87
C LEU A 502 -7.11 -27.39 -97.39
N THR A 503 -6.01 -28.07 -97.05
CA THR A 503 -5.67 -28.38 -95.64
C THR A 503 -4.78 -27.34 -94.92
N GLN A 504 -4.25 -26.33 -95.60
CA GLN A 504 -3.17 -25.45 -95.07
C GLN A 504 -3.63 -24.18 -94.31
N ILE A 505 -4.92 -24.00 -94.01
CA ILE A 505 -5.48 -22.72 -93.51
C ILE A 505 -5.67 -22.66 -91.97
N LYS A 506 -5.47 -23.77 -91.23
CA LYS A 506 -6.12 -23.96 -89.91
C LYS A 506 -5.42 -23.37 -88.66
N GLU A 507 -4.19 -22.88 -88.72
CA GLU A 507 -3.35 -22.63 -87.52
C GLU A 507 -3.27 -21.16 -87.01
N LYS A 508 -4.29 -20.32 -87.22
CA LYS A 508 -4.18 -18.86 -86.95
C LYS A 508 -5.24 -18.19 -86.05
N ILE A 509 -6.08 -18.93 -85.31
CA ILE A 509 -7.33 -18.37 -84.75
C ILE A 509 -7.61 -18.70 -83.25
N GLU A 510 -6.63 -18.55 -82.34
CA GLU A 510 -6.85 -18.80 -80.89
C GLU A 510 -6.28 -17.77 -79.88
N LYS A 511 -5.73 -16.62 -80.30
CA LYS A 511 -5.33 -15.55 -79.35
C LYS A 511 -6.06 -14.23 -79.63
N GLY A 512 -6.92 -13.82 -78.69
CA GLY A 512 -7.70 -12.57 -78.74
C GLY A 512 -6.95 -11.33 -78.23
N PRO A 513 -7.55 -10.14 -78.35
CA PRO A 513 -6.92 -8.87 -77.95
C PRO A 513 -6.87 -8.67 -76.43
N PRO A 514 -5.88 -7.92 -75.90
CA PRO A 514 -5.79 -7.57 -74.47
C PRO A 514 -7.00 -6.78 -73.98
N LYS A 515 -7.56 -7.19 -72.85
CA LYS A 515 -8.72 -6.57 -72.18
C LYS A 515 -8.43 -6.28 -70.70
N PRO A 516 -8.93 -5.16 -70.15
CA PRO A 516 -8.87 -4.89 -68.71
C PRO A 516 -9.80 -5.86 -67.95
N CYS A 517 -9.53 -6.13 -66.67
CA CYS A 517 -10.34 -7.03 -65.84
C CYS A 517 -11.85 -6.70 -65.86
N ARG A 518 -12.19 -5.41 -65.98
CA ARG A 518 -13.56 -4.87 -66.06
C ARG A 518 -14.36 -5.35 -67.29
N GLU A 519 -13.69 -5.83 -68.34
CA GLU A 519 -14.31 -6.42 -69.54
C GLU A 519 -14.30 -7.96 -69.56
N ILE A 520 -13.78 -8.61 -68.51
CA ILE A 520 -13.63 -10.08 -68.45
C ILE A 520 -14.89 -10.71 -67.86
N ASN A 521 -15.82 -11.09 -68.73
CA ASN A 521 -16.88 -12.04 -68.39
C ASN A 521 -16.37 -13.48 -68.58
N SER A 522 -16.18 -14.21 -67.47
CA SER A 522 -15.74 -15.61 -67.45
C SER A 522 -16.57 -16.41 -66.44
N PHE A 523 -16.64 -17.73 -66.61
CA PHE A 523 -17.22 -18.64 -65.61
C PHE A 523 -16.28 -18.87 -64.42
N GLN A 524 -14.96 -18.74 -64.62
CA GLN A 524 -13.95 -18.88 -63.56
C GLN A 524 -13.91 -17.63 -62.68
N GLU A 525 -13.89 -17.80 -61.34
CA GLU A 525 -13.82 -16.68 -60.39
C GLU A 525 -12.52 -15.87 -60.50
N ARG A 526 -11.43 -16.54 -60.91
CA ARG A 526 -10.08 -15.98 -61.05
C ARG A 526 -9.55 -16.32 -62.44
N VAL A 527 -9.09 -15.30 -63.18
CA VAL A 527 -8.58 -15.44 -64.54
C VAL A 527 -7.30 -14.63 -64.68
N ILE A 528 -6.25 -15.21 -65.25
CA ILE A 528 -5.01 -14.49 -65.59
C ILE A 528 -5.18 -13.84 -66.96
N VAL A 529 -4.85 -12.55 -67.10
CA VAL A 529 -4.87 -11.84 -68.38
C VAL A 529 -3.62 -10.96 -68.54
N THR A 530 -3.13 -10.84 -69.77
CA THR A 530 -2.06 -9.90 -70.12
C THR A 530 -2.68 -8.56 -70.55
N PHE A 531 -2.27 -7.46 -69.91
CA PHE A 531 -2.65 -6.10 -70.29
C PHE A 531 -1.84 -5.59 -71.50
N LYS A 532 -2.26 -4.46 -72.09
CA LYS A 532 -1.56 -3.83 -73.24
C LYS A 532 -0.11 -3.43 -72.95
N SER A 533 0.27 -3.29 -71.68
CA SER A 533 1.63 -3.04 -71.21
C SER A 533 2.53 -4.28 -71.20
N GLY A 534 1.97 -5.47 -71.44
CA GLY A 534 2.66 -6.76 -71.22
C GLY A 534 2.57 -7.29 -69.78
N LEU A 535 2.05 -6.49 -68.83
CA LEU A 535 1.84 -6.92 -67.45
C LEU A 535 0.74 -8.00 -67.39
N GLU A 536 1.06 -9.16 -66.81
CA GLU A 536 0.07 -10.19 -66.48
C GLU A 536 -0.55 -9.90 -65.11
N VAL A 537 -1.87 -10.01 -65.00
CA VAL A 537 -2.62 -9.79 -63.75
C VAL A 537 -3.66 -10.88 -63.51
N MET A 538 -3.94 -11.18 -62.23
CA MET A 538 -5.08 -12.02 -61.85
C MET A 538 -6.33 -11.16 -61.62
N CYS A 539 -7.35 -11.36 -62.44
CA CYS A 539 -8.65 -10.70 -62.31
C CYS A 539 -9.61 -11.48 -61.39
N ASP A 540 -10.36 -10.78 -60.54
CA ASP A 540 -11.58 -11.28 -59.88
C ASP A 540 -12.81 -10.92 -60.73
N THR A 541 -13.52 -11.94 -61.22
CA THR A 541 -14.65 -11.79 -62.16
C THR A 541 -16.03 -11.86 -61.48
N LYS A 542 -16.09 -11.96 -60.14
CA LYS A 542 -17.33 -12.23 -59.39
C LYS A 542 -17.59 -11.31 -58.21
N THR A 543 -16.59 -11.03 -57.39
CA THR A 543 -16.78 -10.26 -56.15
C THR A 543 -17.28 -8.85 -56.46
N ASP A 544 -18.39 -8.43 -55.85
CA ASP A 544 -18.97 -7.08 -56.04
C ASP A 544 -19.22 -6.72 -57.53
N GLY A 545 -19.69 -7.69 -58.34
CA GLY A 545 -19.86 -7.51 -59.79
C GLY A 545 -18.59 -7.71 -60.61
N GLY A 546 -17.46 -8.02 -59.97
CA GLY A 546 -16.18 -8.32 -60.61
C GLY A 546 -15.43 -7.08 -61.11
N GLY A 547 -14.49 -7.32 -62.01
CA GLY A 547 -13.67 -6.30 -62.65
C GLY A 547 -12.44 -5.87 -61.86
N TRP A 548 -12.10 -6.56 -60.76
CA TRP A 548 -10.97 -6.20 -59.91
C TRP A 548 -9.66 -6.83 -60.39
N ILE A 549 -8.57 -6.08 -60.27
CA ILE A 549 -7.18 -6.53 -60.42
C ILE A 549 -6.67 -6.92 -59.03
N ILE A 550 -6.36 -8.18 -58.78
CA ILE A 550 -5.75 -8.61 -57.51
C ILE A 550 -4.25 -8.29 -57.58
N PHE A 551 -3.74 -7.57 -56.57
CA PHE A 551 -2.32 -7.21 -56.49
C PHE A 551 -1.58 -7.87 -55.31
N GLN A 552 -2.32 -8.39 -54.32
CA GLN A 552 -1.75 -9.18 -53.22
C GLN A 552 -2.72 -10.33 -52.94
N ARG A 553 -2.16 -11.54 -52.72
CA ARG A 553 -2.96 -12.73 -52.39
C ARG A 553 -2.20 -13.64 -51.42
N ARG A 554 -2.87 -14.03 -50.33
CA ARG A 554 -2.40 -14.99 -49.31
C ARG A 554 -3.48 -16.05 -49.09
N ILE A 555 -3.16 -17.33 -49.32
CA ILE A 555 -4.12 -18.45 -49.23
C ILE A 555 -3.56 -19.76 -48.66
N ASN A 556 -2.23 -19.93 -48.55
CA ASN A 556 -1.64 -21.22 -48.18
C ASN A 556 -0.23 -21.15 -47.55
N GLY A 557 0.42 -19.99 -47.49
CA GLY A 557 1.74 -19.80 -46.90
C GLY A 557 2.91 -20.42 -47.67
N LYS A 558 2.73 -20.77 -48.95
CA LYS A 558 3.80 -21.33 -49.80
C LYS A 558 4.79 -20.29 -50.29
N VAL A 559 4.43 -19.00 -50.25
CA VAL A 559 5.32 -17.90 -50.62
C VAL A 559 5.73 -17.13 -49.36
N ASP A 560 7.04 -16.95 -49.16
CA ASP A 560 7.54 -16.06 -48.11
C ASP A 560 7.38 -14.59 -48.55
N PHE A 561 6.84 -13.77 -47.65
CA PHE A 561 6.59 -12.34 -47.81
C PHE A 561 7.58 -11.48 -47.00
N TYR A 562 8.54 -12.08 -46.28
CA TYR A 562 9.66 -11.36 -45.68
C TYR A 562 10.75 -11.08 -46.72
N ARG A 563 10.46 -10.14 -47.62
CA ARG A 563 11.25 -9.79 -48.82
C ARG A 563 11.84 -8.39 -48.76
N GLY A 564 12.91 -8.16 -49.51
CA GLY A 564 13.59 -6.86 -49.58
C GLY A 564 12.90 -5.84 -50.50
N TRP A 565 13.38 -4.61 -50.50
CA TRP A 565 12.83 -3.48 -51.25
C TRP A 565 12.68 -3.79 -52.74
N LYS A 566 13.73 -4.33 -53.34
CA LYS A 566 13.74 -4.68 -54.77
C LYS A 566 12.67 -5.71 -55.11
N GLU A 567 12.48 -6.72 -54.27
CA GLU A 567 11.45 -7.75 -54.51
C GLU A 567 10.04 -7.18 -54.34
N TYR A 568 9.81 -6.34 -53.33
CA TYR A 568 8.53 -5.65 -53.16
C TYR A 568 8.23 -4.62 -54.24
N ARG A 569 9.25 -4.06 -54.89
CA ARG A 569 9.10 -3.24 -56.09
C ARG A 569 8.77 -4.08 -57.33
N ASP A 570 9.63 -5.02 -57.65
CA ASP A 570 9.61 -5.77 -58.92
C ASP A 570 8.46 -6.80 -58.96
N GLY A 571 8.01 -7.29 -57.80
CA GLY A 571 6.96 -8.31 -57.64
C GLY A 571 7.52 -9.71 -57.35
N PHE A 572 6.72 -10.57 -56.71
CA PHE A 572 7.11 -11.94 -56.36
C PHE A 572 5.91 -12.89 -56.15
N GLY A 573 6.17 -14.20 -56.18
CA GLY A 573 5.16 -15.26 -56.10
C GLY A 573 4.71 -15.75 -57.48
N ASP A 574 3.66 -16.56 -57.53
CA ASP A 574 3.22 -17.24 -58.75
C ASP A 574 1.71 -17.55 -58.71
N TYR A 575 1.00 -17.26 -59.80
CA TYR A 575 -0.45 -17.46 -59.89
C TYR A 575 -0.90 -18.94 -59.78
N ASN A 576 -0.05 -19.89 -60.17
CA ASN A 576 -0.28 -21.33 -60.06
C ASN A 576 -0.06 -21.85 -58.62
N ILE A 577 0.83 -21.19 -57.86
CA ILE A 577 1.00 -21.43 -56.41
C ILE A 577 -0.17 -20.79 -55.63
N GLY A 578 -0.74 -19.72 -56.17
CA GLY A 578 -1.92 -19.03 -55.66
C GLY A 578 -1.61 -17.95 -54.62
N GLU A 579 -0.34 -17.63 -54.40
CA GLU A 579 0.11 -16.51 -53.56
C GLU A 579 1.10 -15.64 -54.32
N PHE A 580 0.94 -14.33 -54.24
CA PHE A 580 1.80 -13.36 -54.93
C PHE A 580 1.66 -11.93 -54.37
N TYR A 581 2.63 -11.10 -54.70
CA TYR A 581 2.60 -9.65 -54.61
C TYR A 581 2.99 -9.07 -55.99
N LEU A 582 2.14 -8.22 -56.57
CA LEU A 582 2.27 -7.72 -57.95
C LEU A 582 3.46 -6.77 -58.17
N GLY A 583 4.01 -6.21 -57.09
CA GLY A 583 5.10 -5.24 -57.12
C GLY A 583 4.60 -3.79 -57.02
N ASN A 584 5.22 -3.01 -56.14
CA ASN A 584 4.83 -1.62 -55.86
C ASN A 584 4.88 -0.75 -57.13
N GLU A 585 5.84 -0.98 -58.02
CA GLU A 585 5.96 -0.22 -59.26
C GLU A 585 4.79 -0.52 -60.21
N ASN A 586 4.34 -1.77 -60.29
CA ASN A 586 3.15 -2.13 -61.07
C ASN A 586 1.88 -1.51 -60.47
N ILE A 587 1.77 -1.44 -59.14
CA ILE A 587 0.61 -0.82 -58.44
C ILE A 587 0.61 0.71 -58.62
N PHE A 588 1.77 1.36 -58.59
CA PHE A 588 1.94 2.78 -58.93
C PHE A 588 1.55 3.06 -60.39
N ASN A 589 2.05 2.30 -61.36
CA ASN A 589 1.73 2.50 -62.78
C ASN A 589 0.24 2.28 -63.09
N LEU A 590 -0.44 1.37 -62.38
CA LEU A 590 -1.90 1.24 -62.45
C LEU A 590 -2.60 2.45 -61.81
N THR A 591 -2.29 2.78 -60.55
CA THR A 591 -3.05 3.78 -59.78
C THR A 591 -2.73 5.25 -60.09
N SER A 592 -1.62 5.53 -60.78
CA SER A 592 -1.27 6.86 -61.27
C SER A 592 -2.19 7.34 -62.40
N THR A 593 -2.60 6.45 -63.31
CA THR A 593 -3.32 6.79 -64.55
C THR A 593 -4.85 6.86 -64.43
N GLY A 594 -5.43 6.40 -63.30
CA GLY A 594 -6.87 6.38 -63.07
C GLY A 594 -7.29 6.78 -61.65
N GLN A 595 -8.58 6.59 -61.36
CA GLN A 595 -9.13 6.56 -60.00
C GLN A 595 -9.53 5.12 -59.69
N TYR A 596 -8.92 4.56 -58.64
CA TYR A 596 -9.17 3.18 -58.23
C TYR A 596 -9.76 3.14 -56.82
N ASP A 597 -10.66 2.20 -56.59
CA ASP A 597 -11.03 1.77 -55.24
C ASP A 597 -10.20 0.54 -54.87
N LEU A 598 -9.76 0.47 -53.62
CA LEU A 598 -9.16 -0.71 -53.02
C LEU A 598 -10.25 -1.52 -52.32
N ARG A 599 -10.28 -2.82 -52.58
CA ARG A 599 -10.99 -3.79 -51.75
C ARG A 599 -9.98 -4.77 -51.16
N ILE A 600 -10.17 -5.10 -49.90
CA ILE A 600 -9.46 -6.15 -49.18
C ILE A 600 -10.52 -7.15 -48.74
N ASP A 601 -10.48 -8.35 -49.28
CA ASP A 601 -11.25 -9.47 -48.74
C ASP A 601 -10.39 -10.23 -47.72
N LEU A 602 -11.03 -10.70 -46.65
CA LEU A 602 -10.41 -11.29 -45.45
C LEU A 602 -11.23 -12.50 -45.01
N GLU A 603 -10.57 -13.51 -44.44
CA GLU A 603 -11.25 -14.64 -43.77
C GLU A 603 -10.70 -14.79 -42.35
N TYR A 604 -11.61 -15.00 -41.39
CA TYR A 604 -11.31 -15.19 -39.97
C TYR A 604 -12.41 -16.07 -39.34
N ASN A 605 -12.02 -17.11 -38.58
CA ASN A 605 -12.93 -18.12 -38.05
C ASN A 605 -13.94 -18.63 -39.10
N ASP A 606 -13.41 -19.09 -40.24
CA ASP A 606 -14.15 -19.62 -41.41
C ASP A 606 -15.22 -18.66 -42.00
N THR A 607 -15.18 -17.38 -41.60
CA THR A 607 -16.15 -16.35 -41.97
C THR A 607 -15.47 -15.27 -42.80
N ARG A 608 -16.12 -14.84 -43.89
CA ARG A 608 -15.58 -13.84 -44.83
C ARG A 608 -16.02 -12.42 -44.49
N TYR A 609 -15.06 -11.51 -44.55
CA TYR A 609 -15.21 -10.08 -44.29
C TYR A 609 -14.53 -9.28 -45.39
N PHE A 610 -14.85 -7.99 -45.48
CA PHE A 610 -14.17 -7.07 -46.37
C PHE A 610 -14.00 -5.67 -45.79
N ALA A 611 -12.97 -4.99 -46.26
CA ALA A 611 -12.72 -3.56 -46.11
C ALA A 611 -12.54 -2.95 -47.52
N GLN A 612 -13.14 -1.79 -47.76
CA GLN A 612 -13.12 -1.13 -49.06
C GLN A 612 -12.87 0.36 -48.88
N TYR A 613 -11.86 0.88 -49.59
CA TYR A 613 -11.34 2.23 -49.47
C TYR A 613 -11.46 2.98 -50.79
N GLU A 614 -12.07 4.15 -50.72
CA GLU A 614 -12.17 5.08 -51.84
C GLU A 614 -10.79 5.61 -52.28
N ASN A 615 -10.62 5.93 -53.56
CA ASN A 615 -9.47 6.71 -54.08
C ASN A 615 -8.08 6.15 -53.70
N PHE A 616 -7.89 4.83 -53.76
CA PHE A 616 -6.62 4.19 -53.49
C PHE A 616 -5.55 4.56 -54.52
N LYS A 617 -4.39 5.00 -54.03
CA LYS A 617 -3.15 5.15 -54.80
C LYS A 617 -1.92 4.68 -54.02
N VAL A 618 -0.93 4.22 -54.77
CA VAL A 618 0.46 4.11 -54.35
C VAL A 618 1.25 5.15 -55.14
N LEU A 619 2.09 5.95 -54.48
CA LEU A 619 2.91 6.97 -55.13
C LEU A 619 4.21 6.39 -55.71
N SER A 620 5.07 7.22 -56.30
CA SER A 620 6.28 6.78 -57.01
C SER A 620 7.36 6.15 -56.11
N GLU A 621 8.36 5.47 -56.70
CA GLU A 621 9.56 5.01 -55.96
C GLU A 621 10.25 6.19 -55.24
N THR A 622 10.32 7.35 -55.88
CA THR A 622 10.91 8.57 -55.30
C THR A 622 10.13 9.13 -54.11
N GLU A 623 8.84 8.80 -54.01
CA GLU A 623 7.96 9.09 -52.88
C GLU A 623 7.79 7.87 -51.96
N LYS A 624 8.71 6.90 -52.04
CA LYS A 624 8.80 5.69 -51.21
C LYS A 624 7.50 4.89 -51.20
N TYR A 625 6.82 4.81 -52.36
CA TYR A 625 5.56 4.09 -52.54
C TYR A 625 4.47 4.45 -51.52
N LYS A 626 4.39 5.73 -51.12
CA LYS A 626 3.41 6.21 -50.13
C LYS A 626 1.98 5.76 -50.43
N LEU A 627 1.28 5.26 -49.41
CA LEU A 627 -0.14 4.92 -49.49
C LEU A 627 -1.00 6.17 -49.45
N GLN A 628 -1.98 6.27 -50.34
CA GLN A 628 -3.10 7.20 -50.22
C GLN A 628 -4.41 6.42 -50.31
N ILE A 629 -5.29 6.66 -49.33
CA ILE A 629 -6.67 6.14 -49.29
C ILE A 629 -7.63 7.23 -48.82
N GLY A 630 -8.85 7.16 -49.31
CA GLY A 630 -9.99 7.95 -48.89
C GLY A 630 -10.90 7.21 -47.91
N LYS A 631 -12.20 7.47 -48.02
CA LYS A 631 -13.23 6.96 -47.12
C LYS A 631 -13.29 5.42 -47.08
N TYR A 632 -13.41 4.88 -45.87
CA TYR A 632 -13.66 3.48 -45.59
C TYR A 632 -15.14 3.08 -45.73
N SER A 633 -15.37 1.82 -46.10
CA SER A 633 -16.63 1.09 -45.97
C SER A 633 -16.34 -0.42 -45.86
N GLY A 634 -17.20 -1.19 -45.20
CA GLY A 634 -17.03 -2.65 -45.09
C GLY A 634 -17.60 -3.23 -43.80
N ASN A 635 -17.28 -4.49 -43.53
CA ASN A 635 -17.65 -5.19 -42.30
C ASN A 635 -16.45 -5.75 -41.51
N ALA A 636 -15.22 -5.54 -41.97
CA ALA A 636 -13.99 -5.97 -41.28
C ALA A 636 -13.44 -4.96 -40.24
N GLY A 637 -14.08 -3.80 -40.07
CA GLY A 637 -13.45 -2.64 -39.40
C GLY A 637 -12.34 -1.99 -40.25
N ASP A 638 -11.75 -0.89 -39.74
CA ASP A 638 -10.83 -0.01 -40.47
C ASP A 638 -9.42 -0.02 -39.84
N SER A 639 -8.70 -1.11 -40.10
CA SER A 639 -7.30 -1.23 -39.69
C SER A 639 -6.29 -0.74 -40.73
N LEU A 640 -6.72 -0.02 -41.80
CA LEU A 640 -5.81 0.55 -42.81
C LEU A 640 -5.74 2.08 -42.78
N SER A 641 -6.78 2.81 -42.35
CA SER A 641 -6.71 4.28 -42.24
C SER A 641 -5.58 4.78 -41.33
N PHE A 642 -5.15 3.97 -40.35
CA PHE A 642 -3.94 4.22 -39.54
C PHE A 642 -2.65 4.34 -40.36
N HIS A 643 -2.59 3.69 -41.52
CA HIS A 643 -1.46 3.62 -42.45
C HIS A 643 -1.54 4.67 -43.58
N ASN A 644 -2.59 5.49 -43.64
CA ASN A 644 -2.79 6.46 -44.71
C ASN A 644 -1.68 7.54 -44.70
N ASN A 645 -1.18 7.90 -45.88
CA ASN A 645 -0.02 8.78 -46.11
C ASN A 645 1.34 8.28 -45.57
N MET A 646 1.43 7.04 -45.07
CA MET A 646 2.71 6.44 -44.69
C MET A 646 3.49 5.94 -45.90
N PHE A 647 4.82 5.97 -45.79
CA PHE A 647 5.73 5.37 -46.76
C PHE A 647 5.76 3.85 -46.60
N PHE A 648 6.17 3.13 -47.65
CA PHE A 648 6.39 1.68 -47.57
C PHE A 648 7.75 1.39 -46.93
N SER A 649 7.86 0.38 -46.07
CA SER A 649 9.13 -0.04 -45.45
C SER A 649 9.35 -1.55 -45.59
N THR A 650 10.61 -1.94 -45.80
CA THR A 650 11.13 -3.32 -45.82
C THR A 650 12.26 -3.48 -44.81
N PHE A 651 12.70 -4.72 -44.55
CA PHE A 651 13.78 -4.95 -43.58
C PHE A 651 15.13 -4.34 -44.01
N ASP A 652 15.32 -4.09 -45.30
CA ASP A 652 16.51 -3.49 -45.92
C ASP A 652 16.36 -2.00 -46.23
N VAL A 653 15.14 -1.44 -46.16
CA VAL A 653 14.87 -0.01 -46.37
C VAL A 653 13.79 0.46 -45.38
N ASP A 654 14.23 1.12 -44.32
CA ASP A 654 13.36 1.76 -43.33
C ASP A 654 12.87 3.12 -43.83
N ASN A 655 11.55 3.31 -43.77
CA ASN A 655 10.86 4.56 -44.09
C ASN A 655 9.68 4.86 -43.14
N ASP A 656 9.54 4.12 -42.02
CA ASP A 656 8.40 4.34 -41.10
C ASP A 656 8.68 5.51 -40.13
N ILE A 657 7.89 5.65 -39.07
CA ILE A 657 8.02 6.78 -38.13
C ILE A 657 8.37 6.34 -36.70
N ASN A 658 8.67 5.07 -36.47
CA ASN A 658 9.16 4.58 -35.18
C ASN A 658 10.64 5.00 -35.01
N SER A 659 11.01 5.57 -33.87
CA SER A 659 12.36 6.05 -33.59
C SER A 659 13.32 4.97 -33.05
N ASP A 660 12.77 3.82 -32.65
CA ASP A 660 13.41 2.87 -31.75
C ASP A 660 13.72 1.53 -32.46
N SER A 661 12.98 1.17 -33.52
CA SER A 661 13.18 -0.03 -34.34
C SER A 661 12.45 0.02 -35.69
N ASN A 662 13.09 -0.46 -36.76
CA ASN A 662 12.46 -0.73 -38.05
C ASN A 662 11.26 -1.69 -37.89
N CYS A 663 10.04 -1.22 -38.18
CA CYS A 663 8.83 -2.04 -38.01
C CYS A 663 8.82 -3.27 -38.94
N ALA A 664 9.38 -3.16 -40.16
CA ALA A 664 9.41 -4.24 -41.13
C ALA A 664 10.33 -5.40 -40.72
N GLU A 665 11.48 -5.12 -40.11
CA GLU A 665 12.33 -6.15 -39.49
C GLU A 665 11.62 -6.76 -38.26
N TYR A 666 11.15 -5.91 -37.34
CA TYR A 666 10.57 -6.35 -36.07
C TYR A 666 9.29 -7.19 -36.26
N TYR A 667 8.40 -6.82 -37.17
CA TYR A 667 7.20 -7.59 -37.50
C TYR A 667 7.41 -8.62 -38.63
N SER A 668 8.60 -8.59 -39.25
CA SER A 668 9.06 -9.52 -40.29
C SER A 668 8.11 -9.69 -41.48
N ALA A 669 7.73 -8.55 -42.06
CA ALA A 669 6.98 -8.38 -43.30
C ALA A 669 7.19 -6.94 -43.82
N ALA A 670 6.79 -6.63 -45.05
CA ALA A 670 6.85 -5.26 -45.57
C ALA A 670 5.47 -4.63 -45.72
N TRP A 671 5.33 -3.35 -45.37
CA TRP A 671 4.04 -2.66 -45.33
C TRP A 671 4.23 -1.14 -45.29
N TRP A 672 3.12 -0.41 -45.38
CA TRP A 672 3.07 1.04 -45.11
C TRP A 672 3.09 1.32 -43.61
N TYR A 673 4.15 0.89 -42.91
CA TYR A 673 4.22 0.99 -41.45
C TYR A 673 4.21 2.45 -40.96
N ARG A 674 3.70 2.62 -39.74
CA ARG A 674 3.67 3.88 -39.01
C ARG A 674 4.49 3.77 -37.74
N ASP A 675 3.83 3.36 -36.66
CA ASP A 675 4.41 3.06 -35.36
C ASP A 675 3.50 2.06 -34.61
N CYS A 676 3.52 0.76 -34.92
CA CYS A 676 4.02 0.18 -36.17
C CYS A 676 2.86 -0.16 -37.11
N TYR A 677 1.86 -0.94 -36.67
CA TYR A 677 0.73 -1.31 -37.51
C TYR A 677 -0.61 -1.45 -36.78
N TYR A 678 -1.70 -1.28 -37.53
CA TYR A 678 -3.04 -1.79 -37.21
C TYR A 678 -3.45 -2.95 -38.16
N SER A 679 -2.90 -2.99 -39.38
CA SER A 679 -2.98 -4.14 -40.30
C SER A 679 -1.59 -4.61 -40.75
N ASN A 680 -1.41 -5.93 -40.89
CA ASN A 680 -0.15 -6.55 -41.28
C ASN A 680 -0.37 -7.72 -42.25
N LEU A 681 -1.03 -7.47 -43.39
CA LEU A 681 -1.50 -8.53 -44.30
C LEU A 681 -0.37 -9.26 -45.05
N ASN A 682 0.82 -8.65 -45.12
CA ASN A 682 2.04 -9.29 -45.60
C ASN A 682 2.79 -10.09 -44.51
N GLY A 683 2.24 -10.15 -43.29
CA GLY A 683 2.77 -10.91 -42.15
C GLY A 683 3.04 -12.39 -42.43
N ARG A 684 3.72 -13.06 -41.49
CA ARG A 684 4.02 -14.49 -41.60
C ARG A 684 2.73 -15.32 -41.51
N TRP A 685 2.54 -16.21 -42.48
CA TRP A 685 1.41 -17.13 -42.55
C TRP A 685 1.39 -18.08 -41.35
N GLY A 686 0.20 -18.42 -40.86
CA GLY A 686 -0.04 -19.50 -39.88
C GLY A 686 0.64 -19.36 -38.50
N ARG A 687 1.24 -18.21 -38.16
CA ARG A 687 1.93 -17.99 -36.89
C ARG A 687 1.11 -17.15 -35.92
N THR A 688 1.06 -17.56 -34.65
CA THR A 688 0.37 -16.87 -33.56
C THR A 688 1.26 -15.89 -32.76
N SER A 689 2.39 -15.47 -33.32
CA SER A 689 3.24 -14.40 -32.75
C SER A 689 2.82 -13.03 -33.27
N TYR A 690 3.41 -11.95 -32.74
CA TYR A 690 3.17 -10.59 -33.23
C TYR A 690 3.57 -10.38 -34.71
N LYS A 691 4.42 -11.25 -35.28
CA LYS A 691 4.86 -11.23 -36.69
C LYS A 691 3.82 -11.80 -37.69
N ARG A 692 2.54 -11.83 -37.32
CA ARG A 692 1.45 -12.56 -38.01
C ARG A 692 0.69 -11.72 -39.03
N MET A 693 -0.04 -12.40 -39.91
CA MET A 693 -1.14 -11.77 -40.67
C MET A 693 -2.25 -11.34 -39.73
N ASN A 694 -2.50 -10.03 -39.65
CA ASN A 694 -3.41 -9.42 -38.67
C ASN A 694 -4.22 -8.27 -39.27
N TRP A 695 -5.43 -8.08 -38.75
CA TRP A 695 -6.30 -6.94 -39.03
C TRP A 695 -7.00 -6.58 -37.72
N ALA A 696 -6.46 -5.61 -36.98
CA ALA A 696 -6.72 -5.43 -35.54
C ALA A 696 -8.21 -5.33 -35.18
N ASP A 697 -9.02 -4.66 -35.99
CA ASP A 697 -10.46 -4.46 -35.74
C ASP A 697 -11.28 -5.76 -35.87
N LEU A 698 -10.81 -6.72 -36.68
CA LEU A 698 -11.48 -7.99 -36.96
C LEU A 698 -10.95 -9.11 -36.06
N THR A 699 -9.63 -9.28 -36.03
CA THR A 699 -8.97 -10.40 -35.36
C THR A 699 -8.58 -10.08 -33.91
N GLY A 700 -8.69 -8.81 -33.49
CA GLY A 700 -7.92 -8.31 -32.36
C GLY A 700 -6.41 -8.40 -32.61
N TRP A 701 -5.62 -8.06 -31.60
CA TRP A 701 -4.16 -8.08 -31.68
C TRP A 701 -3.55 -9.48 -31.69
N THR A 702 -4.28 -10.51 -31.24
CA THR A 702 -3.74 -11.87 -30.97
C THR A 702 -4.03 -12.89 -32.07
N ASN A 703 -5.16 -12.79 -32.77
CA ASN A 703 -5.58 -13.82 -33.72
C ASN A 703 -5.08 -13.52 -35.14
N ILE A 704 -5.20 -14.52 -36.02
CA ILE A 704 -4.68 -14.47 -37.39
C ILE A 704 -5.81 -14.36 -38.41
N VAL A 705 -5.52 -13.68 -39.52
CA VAL A 705 -6.30 -13.75 -40.76
C VAL A 705 -5.89 -15.03 -41.51
N THR A 706 -6.86 -15.85 -41.95
CA THR A 706 -6.61 -17.16 -42.60
C THR A 706 -6.69 -17.14 -44.13
N PHE A 707 -7.10 -16.01 -44.72
CA PHE A 707 -7.03 -15.74 -46.16
C PHE A 707 -7.07 -14.22 -46.38
N THR A 708 -6.38 -13.71 -47.38
CA THR A 708 -6.64 -12.34 -47.87
C THR A 708 -6.33 -12.15 -49.35
N GLU A 709 -7.10 -11.27 -49.98
CA GLU A 709 -6.82 -10.70 -51.30
C GLU A 709 -6.95 -9.18 -51.22
N MET A 710 -5.88 -8.45 -51.57
CA MET A 710 -5.98 -7.02 -51.88
C MET A 710 -6.14 -6.82 -53.38
N LYS A 711 -7.17 -6.08 -53.79
CA LYS A 711 -7.56 -5.92 -55.19
C LYS A 711 -8.06 -4.50 -55.48
N ILE A 712 -7.80 -4.00 -56.68
CA ILE A 712 -8.19 -2.65 -57.12
C ILE A 712 -9.13 -2.68 -58.32
N ARG A 713 -10.07 -1.73 -58.41
CA ARG A 713 -10.95 -1.57 -59.57
C ARG A 713 -11.09 -0.10 -59.94
N GLU A 714 -11.02 0.19 -61.24
CA GLU A 714 -11.19 1.55 -61.74
C GLU A 714 -12.65 2.00 -61.57
N ARG A 715 -12.83 3.23 -61.06
CA ARG A 715 -14.13 3.90 -60.97
C ARG A 715 -14.69 4.22 -62.35
N GLU A 716 -16.01 4.18 -62.47
CA GLU A 716 -16.67 4.74 -63.65
C GLU A 716 -16.63 6.27 -63.59
N LYS A 717 -16.26 6.88 -64.72
CA LYS A 717 -16.29 8.34 -64.90
C LYS A 717 -17.75 8.75 -65.11
N ASN A 718 -18.42 9.14 -64.03
CA ASN A 718 -19.77 9.70 -64.08
C ASN A 718 -19.77 11.02 -64.87
N TYR A 719 -20.04 10.94 -66.17
CA TYR A 719 -20.14 12.10 -67.07
C TYR A 719 -21.43 12.92 -66.90
N PHE A 720 -22.38 12.47 -66.06
CA PHE A 720 -23.68 13.11 -65.84
C PHE A 720 -23.66 14.14 -64.70
N HIS A 721 -23.09 15.33 -64.94
CA HIS A 721 -23.34 16.51 -64.09
C HIS A 721 -23.21 17.89 -64.77
N TYR A 722 -23.55 17.99 -66.07
CA TYR A 722 -23.56 19.26 -66.81
C TYR A 722 -24.68 19.37 -67.87
N GLU A 723 -25.92 18.96 -67.56
CA GLU A 723 -27.05 19.22 -68.48
C GLU A 723 -28.43 19.40 -67.80
N GLU A 724 -28.51 20.22 -66.74
CA GLU A 724 -29.79 20.57 -66.08
C GLU A 724 -29.94 22.09 -65.79
N GLN A 725 -29.45 22.95 -66.70
CA GLN A 725 -29.70 24.41 -66.67
C GLN A 725 -30.07 25.02 -68.04
N SER A 726 -30.76 24.30 -68.92
CA SER A 726 -31.13 24.84 -70.24
C SER A 726 -32.44 24.31 -70.85
N LEU A 727 -33.52 24.13 -70.07
CA LEU A 727 -34.83 23.75 -70.63
C LEU A 727 -36.05 24.24 -69.81
N SER A 728 -36.09 25.55 -69.50
CA SER A 728 -37.25 26.19 -68.84
C SER A 728 -37.65 27.54 -69.45
N THR A 729 -37.70 27.62 -70.79
CA THR A 729 -38.41 28.68 -71.54
C THR A 729 -38.71 28.24 -72.98
N LYS A 730 -39.88 27.60 -73.22
CA LYS A 730 -40.68 27.63 -74.49
C LYS A 730 -41.75 26.52 -74.58
N LYS A 731 -42.76 26.57 -73.72
CA LYS A 731 -44.17 26.78 -74.14
C LYS A 731 -45.05 27.09 -72.93
#